data_AF-A0A225ARI9-F1
#
_entry.id   AF-A0A225ARI9-F1
#
_cell.length_a   1.000
_cell.length_b   1.000
_cell.length_c   1.000
_cell.angle_alpha   90.00
_cell.angle_beta   90.00
_cell.angle_gamma   90.00
#
_symmetry.space_group_name_H-M   'P 1'
#
loop_
_entity.id
_entity.type
_entity.pdbx_description
1 polymer ?
#
loop_
_entity_poly.entity_id
_entity_poly.type
_entity_poly.pdbx_seq_one_letter_code
_entity_poly.pdbx_strand_id
1 'polypeptide(L)'
;MDAAGQAAALDHAQSPQELLQQAQNLVVQLNRPHGISPGDLQLIQESLQQIQRLPQGWEVARGLLDNADPDTRFFGALTFIVKINQSWSDLSDESVQQLKAHLISRFVALVDAQERPHVIRKLASVLVAVFFNDESWSRPLRDIAASFHSNGREAYSGIDFEGTVLPALNEVQITGLLSFSVTVAEEAVKNSSLVRESGDHPVTDSISDAFCLCDYVLGVLLNQLSVGGDISDTKAGSDALDSCRAWLKVRTSIYFRNRSESDHMQSTVDRLIQCISIPTLSRNATDVLSDMLRNENRLLKQPHREYILSYIESDQGAKLAQRLQEGDYDDDAMAFWELIDAYTSSKKAELVSGSLGPSHAVLLRYLDMLFQGPGYPGVDDIISPRLLEWWTETADDLQDGLEHGLQEARQSLAGAVVNVYRRLKWPAHEEFVQWDADERSEFSNFRRDTEDFLLSVYPTLGTELIELFRQKAVSALEMRAWDEFESASFCLAQLSEAVDDNDDALAHLNAIFILNRFTEICLNSDQLPIKTRQTLVDMLGKYQSYFERNPSLLPQVLTFLFSSLNVGSCTNTASRSIGFLSKSCRQALVTELPVFLKICSEFQQSKAVTVQSLERVVEGIAAVVQALPSDAAKAPYIEELLGPFFSQSASARDDAQRGDLDSAHSRGHLALKCIAGIGRGLRSDTEQVIDLEREGTSSDDNSFWSGHPIQEQLSQCLLVYLNGFPLDHTIIEGICEVLKAGFTETTGPFVFRPAIIAHFLTAIPLGSAGAADVMMSTASSFLASHQRNPGKVHEEAALLFIHVYWAFSVMMQNPENHDPEVSNSGIAFLTRSLPKYHQILFTLTSTPRSSNRPTEEAAPVLQTILNFVSSALGGREPLPLRSAAQFWVSVLTLPNGTTTNHTVTNVSRAIIHEYLPSLCHVLMTQLSGSCARSDINHLCEVLKKIVFKFQGEARPYLTASLASLSGPKEQISSPGGLSKDKERFLAMVIGARGGSATQEIVRSYWVSCRGAGFAYT
;
A
#
# COMPACT_ATOMS: atom_id res chain seq x y z
N MET A 1 8.13 33.46 36.59
CA MET A 1 8.03 32.23 37.39
C MET A 1 8.33 31.09 36.43
N ASP A 2 9.45 30.39 36.63
CA ASP A 2 9.97 29.39 35.70
C ASP A 2 9.07 28.16 35.62
N ALA A 3 8.54 27.86 34.43
CA ALA A 3 7.79 26.64 34.13
C ALA A 3 8.64 25.37 34.39
N ALA A 4 9.96 25.45 34.20
CA ALA A 4 10.92 24.37 34.45
C ALA A 4 11.02 23.96 35.93
N GLY A 5 10.73 24.87 36.87
CA GLY A 5 10.87 24.59 38.31
C GLY A 5 9.76 23.71 38.89
N GLN A 6 8.57 23.69 38.27
CA GLN A 6 7.41 22.90 38.73
C GLN A 6 7.33 21.50 38.11
N ALA A 7 8.05 21.25 37.01
CA ALA A 7 8.08 19.96 36.31
C ALA A 7 9.17 19.00 36.84
N ALA A 8 10.19 19.49 37.55
CA ALA A 8 11.45 18.76 37.77
C ALA A 8 11.52 17.86 39.03
N ALA A 9 10.47 17.74 39.86
CA ALA A 9 10.52 16.89 41.05
C ALA A 9 9.14 16.30 41.41
N LEU A 10 8.83 15.13 40.86
CA LEU A 10 7.73 14.29 41.34
C LEU A 10 8.28 13.37 42.43
N ASP A 11 7.94 13.66 43.68
CA ASP A 11 8.26 12.81 44.82
C ASP A 11 7.06 11.88 45.09
N HIS A 12 7.28 10.57 45.16
CA HIS A 12 6.21 9.57 45.33
C HIS A 12 5.46 9.69 46.68
N ALA A 13 5.93 10.59 47.56
CA ALA A 13 5.33 10.92 48.86
C ALA A 13 4.42 12.17 48.85
N GLN A 14 4.20 12.83 47.71
CA GLN A 14 3.32 14.01 47.61
C GLN A 14 1.86 13.68 47.93
N SER A 15 1.19 14.59 48.63
CA SER A 15 -0.23 14.44 48.99
C SER A 15 -1.14 14.58 47.76
N PRO A 16 -2.32 13.93 47.74
CA PRO A 16 -3.25 14.04 46.61
C PRO A 16 -3.68 15.48 46.29
N GLN A 17 -3.75 16.35 47.30
CA GLN A 17 -4.09 17.76 47.13
C GLN A 17 -2.98 18.57 46.43
N GLU A 18 -1.71 18.30 46.75
CA GLU A 18 -0.56 18.95 46.09
C GLU A 18 -0.48 18.54 44.62
N LEU A 19 -0.65 17.24 44.34
CA LEU A 19 -0.67 16.71 42.97
C LEU A 19 -1.86 17.26 42.16
N LEU A 20 -3.02 17.43 42.78
CA LEU A 20 -4.18 18.05 42.14
C LEU A 20 -3.89 19.51 41.73
N GLN A 21 -3.30 20.29 42.64
CA GLN A 21 -2.98 21.69 42.36
C GLN A 21 -1.86 21.83 41.32
N GLN A 22 -0.87 20.94 41.34
CA GLN A 22 0.16 20.85 40.31
C GLN A 22 -0.46 20.51 38.94
N ALA A 23 -1.33 19.49 38.88
CA ALA A 23 -2.01 19.10 37.65
C ALA A 23 -2.87 20.23 37.08
N GLN A 24 -3.62 20.97 37.91
CA GLN A 24 -4.40 22.13 37.47
C GLN A 24 -3.52 23.21 36.82
N ASN A 25 -2.38 23.54 37.46
CA ASN A 25 -1.45 24.53 36.92
C ASN A 25 -0.83 24.08 35.59
N LEU A 26 -0.44 22.81 35.49
CA LEU A 26 0.14 22.23 34.27
C LEU A 26 -0.87 22.18 33.12
N VAL A 27 -2.15 21.86 33.39
CA VAL A 27 -3.21 21.85 32.38
C VAL A 27 -3.48 23.26 31.84
N VAL A 28 -3.51 24.28 32.71
CA VAL A 28 -3.67 25.68 32.27
C VAL A 28 -2.48 26.13 31.41
N GLN A 29 -1.26 25.74 31.77
CA GLN A 29 -0.06 26.06 30.99
C GLN A 29 -0.06 25.35 29.62
N LEU A 30 -0.50 24.09 29.57
CA LEU A 30 -0.60 23.33 28.33
C LEU A 30 -1.62 23.94 27.35
N ASN A 31 -2.79 24.37 27.86
CA ASN A 31 -3.85 24.96 27.03
C ASN A 31 -3.63 26.45 26.71
N ARG A 32 -2.69 27.12 27.38
CA ARG A 32 -2.32 28.53 27.14
C ARG A 32 -0.79 28.67 26.97
N PRO A 33 -0.21 28.19 25.87
CA PRO A 33 1.25 28.08 25.69
C PRO A 33 1.96 29.41 25.39
N HIS A 34 1.40 30.56 25.76
CA HIS A 34 1.95 31.86 25.39
C HIS A 34 3.33 32.07 26.04
N GLY A 35 4.39 32.05 25.23
CA GLY A 35 5.77 32.24 25.69
C GLY A 35 6.48 30.99 26.21
N ILE A 36 5.95 29.78 25.97
CA ILE A 36 6.56 28.50 26.37
C ILE A 36 7.31 27.88 25.18
N SER A 37 8.53 27.35 25.41
CA SER A 37 9.32 26.70 24.35
C SER A 37 8.78 25.29 24.02
N PRO A 38 9.01 24.76 22.81
CA PRO A 38 8.60 23.39 22.46
C PRO A 38 9.16 22.30 23.40
N GLY A 39 10.38 22.48 23.92
CA GLY A 39 10.98 21.55 24.88
C GLY A 39 10.30 21.58 26.25
N ASP A 40 9.89 22.75 26.72
CA ASP A 40 9.16 22.90 27.99
C ASP A 40 7.72 22.34 27.89
N LEU A 41 7.07 22.47 26.73
CA LEU A 41 5.77 21.84 26.47
C LEU A 41 5.86 20.31 26.55
N GLN A 42 6.94 19.73 26.02
CA GLN A 42 7.17 18.29 26.12
C GLN A 42 7.35 17.85 27.57
N LEU A 43 8.11 18.60 28.39
CA LEU A 43 8.27 18.33 29.81
C LEU A 43 6.96 18.45 30.61
N ILE A 44 6.12 19.44 30.28
CA ILE A 44 4.78 19.59 30.88
C ILE A 44 3.91 18.36 30.55
N GLN A 45 3.93 17.93 29.28
CA GLN A 45 3.17 16.76 28.84
C GLN A 45 3.68 15.46 29.50
N GLU A 46 4.99 15.28 29.61
CA GLU A 46 5.60 14.14 30.32
C GLU A 46 5.23 14.13 31.80
N SER A 47 5.27 15.28 32.46
CA SER A 47 4.88 15.42 33.88
C SER A 47 3.41 15.08 34.10
N LEU A 48 2.53 15.57 33.23
CA LEU A 48 1.10 15.25 33.25
C LEU A 48 0.86 13.75 33.02
N GLN A 49 1.58 13.11 32.09
CA GLN A 49 1.49 11.66 31.88
C GLN A 49 1.98 10.85 33.08
N GLN A 50 3.04 11.32 33.77
CA GLN A 50 3.52 10.67 34.99
C GLN A 50 2.46 10.74 36.10
N ILE A 51 1.85 11.92 36.31
CA ILE A 51 0.76 12.10 37.29
C ILE A 51 -0.41 11.14 37.02
N GLN A 52 -0.79 10.97 35.74
CA GLN A 52 -1.87 10.05 35.35
C GLN A 52 -1.61 8.58 35.72
N ARG A 53 -0.34 8.17 35.84
CA ARG A 53 0.04 6.78 36.17
C ARG A 53 0.19 6.52 37.67
N LEU A 54 0.25 7.57 38.49
CA LEU A 54 0.41 7.42 39.95
C LEU A 54 -0.84 6.78 40.61
N PRO A 55 -0.69 6.10 41.76
CA PRO A 55 -1.84 5.59 42.53
C PRO A 55 -2.86 6.68 42.88
N GLN A 56 -2.38 7.86 43.27
CA GLN A 56 -3.18 9.05 43.60
C GLN A 56 -3.95 9.63 42.40
N GLY A 57 -3.67 9.17 41.18
CA GLY A 57 -4.31 9.64 39.96
C GLY A 57 -5.84 9.52 39.97
N TRP A 58 -6.43 8.58 40.74
CA TRP A 58 -7.88 8.46 40.91
C TRP A 58 -8.50 9.66 41.64
N GLU A 59 -7.84 10.17 42.69
CA GLU A 59 -8.30 11.35 43.43
C GLU A 59 -8.03 12.64 42.66
N VAL A 60 -6.88 12.71 41.97
CA VAL A 60 -6.55 13.84 41.08
C VAL A 60 -7.59 13.95 39.97
N ALA A 61 -7.94 12.84 39.31
CA ALA A 61 -8.96 12.84 38.26
C ALA A 61 -10.31 13.36 38.77
N ARG A 62 -10.74 12.92 39.97
CA ARG A 62 -11.96 13.38 40.63
C ARG A 62 -11.92 14.89 40.89
N GLY A 63 -10.85 15.38 41.50
CA GLY A 63 -10.69 16.82 41.80
C GLY A 63 -10.61 17.70 40.56
N LEU A 64 -10.06 17.20 39.45
CA LEU A 64 -10.02 17.91 38.17
C LEU A 64 -11.41 17.95 37.50
N LEU A 65 -12.18 16.86 37.58
CA LEU A 65 -13.54 16.78 37.03
C LEU A 65 -14.55 17.65 37.80
N ASP A 66 -14.31 17.88 39.08
CA ASP A 66 -15.14 18.75 39.93
C ASP A 66 -14.77 20.25 39.82
N ASN A 67 -13.72 20.60 39.07
CA ASN A 67 -13.31 21.98 38.86
C ASN A 67 -14.35 22.80 38.07
N ALA A 68 -14.26 24.12 38.07
CA ALA A 68 -15.10 25.02 37.29
C ALA A 68 -14.66 25.14 35.81
N ASP A 69 -13.36 24.96 35.55
CA ASP A 69 -12.76 25.15 34.23
C ASP A 69 -12.98 23.95 33.28
N PRO A 70 -13.55 24.14 32.08
CA PRO A 70 -13.84 23.03 31.15
C PRO A 70 -12.61 22.25 30.69
N ASP A 71 -11.48 22.91 30.48
CA ASP A 71 -10.26 22.26 29.99
C ASP A 71 -9.64 21.37 31.08
N THR A 72 -9.72 21.82 32.33
CA THR A 72 -9.40 21.04 33.54
C THR A 72 -10.30 19.81 33.67
N ARG A 73 -11.61 19.96 33.45
CA ARG A 73 -12.55 18.82 33.46
C ARG A 73 -12.25 17.80 32.37
N PHE A 74 -11.91 18.26 31.17
CA PHE A 74 -11.50 17.38 30.08
C PHE A 74 -10.27 16.55 30.46
N PHE A 75 -9.26 17.18 31.09
CA PHE A 75 -8.08 16.47 31.56
C PHE A 75 -8.38 15.51 32.72
N GLY A 76 -9.32 15.86 33.62
CA GLY A 76 -9.84 14.95 34.64
C GLY A 76 -10.45 13.69 34.02
N ALA A 77 -11.31 13.85 33.02
CA ALA A 77 -11.88 12.74 32.26
C ALA A 77 -10.81 11.90 31.54
N LEU A 78 -9.82 12.55 30.91
CA LEU A 78 -8.68 11.84 30.30
C LEU A 78 -7.90 11.00 31.31
N THR A 79 -7.66 11.55 32.50
CA THR A 79 -6.96 10.87 33.58
C THR A 79 -7.74 9.63 34.05
N PHE A 80 -9.07 9.72 34.18
CA PHE A 80 -9.89 8.56 34.48
C PHE A 80 -9.76 7.44 33.43
N ILE A 81 -9.75 7.76 32.13
CA ILE A 81 -9.57 6.74 31.07
C ILE A 81 -8.24 5.99 31.26
N VAL A 82 -7.14 6.73 31.51
CA VAL A 82 -5.82 6.12 31.74
C VAL A 82 -5.85 5.20 32.97
N LYS A 83 -6.45 5.65 34.06
CA LYS A 83 -6.56 4.88 35.30
C LYS A 83 -7.44 3.63 35.15
N ILE A 84 -8.57 3.73 34.47
CA ILE A 84 -9.43 2.59 34.16
C ILE A 84 -8.66 1.55 33.34
N ASN A 85 -7.94 1.96 32.30
CA ASN A 85 -7.25 1.00 31.44
C ASN A 85 -6.02 0.34 32.10
N GLN A 86 -5.37 0.99 33.08
CA GLN A 86 -4.11 0.50 33.67
C GLN A 86 -4.26 -0.09 35.07
N SER A 87 -5.22 0.38 35.85
CA SER A 87 -5.33 0.10 37.30
C SER A 87 -6.74 -0.36 37.70
N TRP A 88 -7.55 -0.89 36.78
CA TRP A 88 -8.90 -1.39 37.10
C TRP A 88 -8.90 -2.48 38.17
N SER A 89 -7.96 -3.43 38.07
CA SER A 89 -7.81 -4.56 39.01
C SER A 89 -7.50 -4.15 40.45
N ASP A 90 -7.09 -2.89 40.67
CA ASP A 90 -6.75 -2.38 41.99
C ASP A 90 -8.00 -1.91 42.78
N LEU A 91 -9.17 -1.84 42.13
CA LEU A 91 -10.42 -1.38 42.73
C LEU A 91 -11.23 -2.55 43.32
N SER A 92 -11.83 -2.33 44.49
CA SER A 92 -12.86 -3.23 45.03
C SER A 92 -14.21 -2.99 44.34
N ASP A 93 -15.10 -4.00 44.36
CA ASP A 93 -16.46 -3.87 43.80
C ASP A 93 -17.22 -2.66 44.37
N GLU A 94 -17.05 -2.38 45.67
CA GLU A 94 -17.65 -1.21 46.32
C GLU A 94 -17.08 0.11 45.75
N SER A 95 -15.76 0.15 45.50
CA SER A 95 -15.11 1.33 44.91
C SER A 95 -15.55 1.55 43.45
N VAL A 96 -15.76 0.46 42.70
CA VAL A 96 -16.30 0.49 41.34
C VAL A 96 -17.71 1.09 41.33
N GLN A 97 -18.59 0.63 42.23
CA GLN A 97 -19.95 1.18 42.33
C GLN A 97 -19.94 2.67 42.72
N GLN A 98 -19.10 3.08 43.68
CA GLN A 98 -18.96 4.49 44.07
C GLN A 98 -18.42 5.36 42.93
N LEU A 99 -17.44 4.86 42.17
CA LEU A 99 -16.89 5.55 41.00
C LEU A 99 -17.97 5.72 39.92
N LYS A 100 -18.69 4.65 39.60
CA LYS A 100 -19.79 4.64 38.62
C LYS A 100 -20.87 5.65 39.00
N ALA A 101 -21.36 5.62 40.25
CA ALA A 101 -22.38 6.56 40.74
C ALA A 101 -21.91 8.02 40.64
N HIS A 102 -20.66 8.30 41.02
CA HIS A 102 -20.08 9.65 40.90
C HIS A 102 -20.02 10.11 39.43
N LEU A 103 -19.50 9.29 38.53
CA LEU A 103 -19.36 9.65 37.11
C LEU A 103 -20.72 9.85 36.43
N ILE A 104 -21.73 9.02 36.72
CA ILE A 104 -23.09 9.18 36.20
C ILE A 104 -23.71 10.48 36.73
N SER A 105 -23.61 10.74 38.03
CA SER A 105 -24.13 11.98 38.63
C SER A 105 -23.48 13.22 38.02
N ARG A 106 -22.17 13.20 37.79
CA ARG A 106 -21.44 14.28 37.11
C ARG A 106 -21.85 14.44 35.65
N PHE A 107 -22.04 13.33 34.92
CA PHE A 107 -22.50 13.37 33.54
C PHE A 107 -23.88 14.04 33.43
N VAL A 108 -24.84 13.60 34.25
CA VAL A 108 -26.19 14.20 34.31
C VAL A 108 -26.13 15.69 34.63
N ALA A 109 -25.39 16.06 35.68
CA ALA A 109 -25.27 17.45 36.09
C ALA A 109 -24.62 18.36 35.03
N LEU A 110 -23.61 17.87 34.30
CA LEU A 110 -22.94 18.64 33.24
C LEU A 110 -23.80 18.74 31.97
N VAL A 111 -24.61 17.72 31.65
CA VAL A 111 -25.58 17.78 30.57
C VAL A 111 -26.68 18.80 30.89
N ASP A 112 -27.28 18.74 32.09
CA ASP A 112 -28.30 19.70 32.52
C ASP A 112 -27.75 21.14 32.57
N ALA A 113 -26.46 21.30 32.88
CA ALA A 113 -25.76 22.58 32.87
C ALA A 113 -25.33 23.06 31.46
N GLN A 114 -25.62 22.27 30.41
CA GLN A 114 -25.22 22.55 29.02
C GLN A 114 -23.71 22.80 28.86
N GLU A 115 -22.90 21.93 29.47
CA GLU A 115 -21.44 22.00 29.38
C GLU A 115 -20.93 21.87 27.92
N ARG A 116 -19.69 22.29 27.66
CA ARG A 116 -19.09 22.20 26.32
C ARG A 116 -19.15 20.76 25.76
N PRO A 117 -19.59 20.54 24.50
CA PRO A 117 -19.79 19.20 23.94
C PRO A 117 -18.58 18.26 24.02
N HIS A 118 -17.36 18.77 23.83
CA HIS A 118 -16.15 17.95 23.90
C HIS A 118 -15.86 17.40 25.32
N VAL A 119 -16.27 18.11 26.38
CA VAL A 119 -16.15 17.63 27.77
C VAL A 119 -17.17 16.53 28.03
N ILE A 120 -18.42 16.75 27.61
CA ILE A 120 -19.51 15.76 27.73
C ILE A 120 -19.14 14.47 26.99
N ARG A 121 -18.69 14.57 25.73
CA ARG A 121 -18.22 13.43 24.93
C ARG A 121 -17.05 12.70 25.59
N LYS A 122 -16.09 13.42 26.16
CA LYS A 122 -14.95 12.80 26.85
C LYS A 122 -15.38 12.07 28.12
N LEU A 123 -16.30 12.64 28.90
CA LEU A 123 -16.86 12.01 30.08
C LEU A 123 -17.75 10.80 29.72
N ALA A 124 -18.49 10.86 28.61
CA ALA A 124 -19.16 9.70 28.04
C ALA A 124 -18.16 8.57 27.74
N SER A 125 -17.00 8.88 27.14
CA SER A 125 -15.95 7.86 26.93
C SER A 125 -15.42 7.26 28.24
N VAL A 126 -15.36 8.03 29.34
CA VAL A 126 -14.99 7.50 30.67
C VAL A 126 -16.04 6.49 31.13
N LEU A 127 -17.32 6.85 31.05
CA LEU A 127 -18.43 5.95 31.43
C LEU A 127 -18.45 4.68 30.57
N VAL A 128 -18.14 4.79 29.27
CA VAL A 128 -18.00 3.62 28.39
C VAL A 128 -16.81 2.75 28.78
N ALA A 129 -15.68 3.34 29.14
CA ALA A 129 -14.52 2.59 29.64
C ALA A 129 -14.87 1.83 30.94
N VAL A 130 -15.64 2.44 31.85
CA VAL A 130 -16.20 1.74 33.02
C VAL A 130 -17.08 0.58 32.58
N PHE A 131 -18.02 0.80 31.65
CA PHE A 131 -18.93 -0.23 31.15
C PHE A 131 -18.23 -1.45 30.51
N PHE A 132 -17.12 -1.24 29.80
CA PHE A 132 -16.35 -2.36 29.24
C PHE A 132 -15.54 -3.14 30.26
N ASN A 133 -15.17 -2.53 31.39
CA ASN A 133 -14.41 -3.20 32.45
C ASN A 133 -15.30 -3.76 33.59
N ASP A 134 -16.49 -3.20 33.81
CA ASP A 134 -17.48 -3.67 34.78
C ASP A 134 -18.44 -4.68 34.14
N GLU A 135 -18.18 -5.97 34.36
CA GLU A 135 -19.01 -7.05 33.83
C GLU A 135 -20.45 -7.04 34.37
N SER A 136 -20.67 -6.45 35.55
CA SER A 136 -22.00 -6.36 36.16
C SER A 136 -22.91 -5.34 35.46
N TRP A 137 -22.33 -4.40 34.71
CA TRP A 137 -23.09 -3.35 34.03
C TRP A 137 -23.52 -3.79 32.63
N SER A 138 -24.82 -4.02 32.43
CA SER A 138 -25.37 -4.50 31.15
C SER A 138 -26.17 -3.47 30.35
N ARG A 139 -26.83 -2.51 31.02
CA ARG A 139 -27.79 -1.57 30.39
C ARG A 139 -27.42 -0.09 30.65
N PRO A 140 -26.24 0.39 30.19
CA PRO A 140 -25.77 1.74 30.50
C PRO A 140 -26.72 2.86 30.01
N LEU A 141 -27.38 2.67 28.87
CA LEU A 141 -28.34 3.63 28.33
C LEU A 141 -29.56 3.83 29.22
N ARG A 142 -30.15 2.72 29.71
CA ARG A 142 -31.30 2.78 30.61
C ARG A 142 -30.95 3.40 31.95
N ASP A 143 -29.80 3.03 32.50
CA ASP A 143 -29.36 3.53 33.81
C ASP A 143 -29.10 5.04 33.80
N ILE A 144 -28.48 5.55 32.72
CA ILE A 144 -28.25 6.99 32.55
C ILE A 144 -29.57 7.73 32.30
N ALA A 145 -30.47 7.18 31.49
CA ALA A 145 -31.79 7.78 31.27
C ALA A 145 -32.63 7.83 32.57
N ALA A 146 -32.61 6.76 33.35
CA ALA A 146 -33.26 6.72 34.65
C ALA A 146 -32.63 7.72 35.64
N SER A 147 -31.33 7.95 35.54
CA SER A 147 -30.61 8.96 36.32
C SER A 147 -30.98 10.39 35.92
N PHE A 148 -31.24 10.66 34.63
CA PHE A 148 -31.82 11.94 34.20
C PHE A 148 -33.22 12.14 34.80
N HIS A 149 -34.05 11.10 34.77
CA HIS A 149 -35.39 11.15 35.36
C HIS A 149 -35.40 11.39 36.88
N SER A 150 -34.41 10.85 37.60
CA SER A 150 -34.31 10.95 39.07
C SER A 150 -33.45 12.13 39.58
N ASN A 151 -33.00 13.04 38.70
CA ASN A 151 -32.02 14.10 39.01
C ASN A 151 -30.71 13.59 39.62
N GLY A 152 -30.16 12.50 39.07
CA GLY A 152 -28.84 11.97 39.43
C GLY A 152 -28.80 11.17 40.73
N ARG A 153 -29.94 10.66 41.22
CA ARG A 153 -30.04 9.75 42.38
C ARG A 153 -30.14 8.29 41.92
N GLU A 154 -29.65 7.34 42.72
CA GLU A 154 -29.73 5.90 42.43
C GLU A 154 -31.14 5.49 42.00
N ALA A 155 -31.31 5.24 40.71
CA ALA A 155 -32.57 4.81 40.13
C ALA A 155 -32.64 3.29 40.11
N TYR A 156 -33.79 2.73 40.47
CA TYR A 156 -34.04 1.29 40.43
C TYR A 156 -34.13 0.80 38.98
N SER A 157 -33.41 -0.27 38.65
CA SER A 157 -33.30 -0.88 37.32
C SER A 157 -34.57 -1.59 36.81
N GLY A 158 -35.76 -1.15 37.25
CA GLY A 158 -37.06 -1.77 36.95
C GLY A 158 -38.12 -0.82 36.40
N ILE A 159 -37.78 0.44 36.12
CA ILE A 159 -38.70 1.42 35.54
C ILE A 159 -38.80 1.18 34.02
N ASP A 160 -40.01 1.29 33.48
CA ASP A 160 -40.26 1.17 32.04
C ASP A 160 -39.54 2.28 31.26
N PHE A 161 -38.58 1.87 30.43
CA PHE A 161 -37.71 2.77 29.67
C PHE A 161 -38.50 3.58 28.63
N GLU A 162 -39.32 2.90 27.82
CA GLU A 162 -40.05 3.52 26.70
C GLU A 162 -41.27 4.31 27.16
N GLY A 163 -42.11 3.73 28.02
CA GLY A 163 -43.40 4.33 28.38
C GLY A 163 -43.34 5.33 29.54
N THR A 164 -42.26 5.33 30.34
CA THR A 164 -42.17 6.18 31.55
C THR A 164 -40.94 7.08 31.55
N VAL A 165 -39.75 6.54 31.31
CA VAL A 165 -38.49 7.31 31.41
C VAL A 165 -38.36 8.29 30.25
N LEU A 166 -38.34 7.80 29.01
CA LEU A 166 -38.13 8.65 27.83
C LEU A 166 -39.13 9.82 27.72
N PRO A 167 -40.45 9.64 27.97
CA PRO A 167 -41.42 10.73 27.92
C PRO A 167 -41.27 11.79 29.01
N ALA A 168 -40.52 11.50 30.08
CA ALA A 168 -40.29 12.44 31.17
C ALA A 168 -39.03 13.30 30.96
N LEU A 169 -38.19 12.98 29.97
CA LEU A 169 -36.95 13.70 29.70
C LEU A 169 -37.22 14.96 28.87
N ASN A 170 -36.45 16.02 29.14
CA ASN A 170 -36.44 17.22 28.30
C ASN A 170 -35.48 17.05 27.11
N GLU A 171 -35.50 18.01 26.17
CA GLU A 171 -34.69 17.97 24.96
C GLU A 171 -33.16 17.94 25.22
N VAL A 172 -32.68 18.68 26.22
CA VAL A 172 -31.25 18.69 26.59
C VAL A 172 -30.82 17.32 27.11
N GLN A 173 -31.69 16.67 27.90
CA GLN A 173 -31.44 15.34 28.43
C GLN A 173 -31.50 14.26 27.34
N ILE A 174 -32.44 14.37 26.40
CA ILE A 174 -32.53 13.47 25.24
C ILE A 174 -31.29 13.59 24.34
N THR A 175 -30.88 14.81 24.00
CA THR A 175 -29.67 15.05 23.18
C THR A 175 -28.39 14.59 23.90
N GLY A 176 -28.30 14.80 25.22
CA GLY A 176 -27.21 14.26 26.04
C GLY A 176 -27.16 12.72 26.07
N LEU A 177 -28.33 12.08 26.15
CA LEU A 177 -28.45 10.62 26.11
C LEU A 177 -28.10 10.05 24.72
N LEU A 178 -28.51 10.72 23.64
CA LEU A 178 -28.14 10.38 22.25
C LEU A 178 -26.62 10.52 22.03
N SER A 179 -26.02 11.59 22.54
CA SER A 179 -24.55 11.78 22.49
C SER A 179 -23.81 10.67 23.23
N PHE A 180 -24.31 10.25 24.39
CA PHE A 180 -23.78 9.08 25.10
C PHE A 180 -23.95 7.80 24.27
N SER A 181 -25.13 7.58 23.67
CA SER A 181 -25.43 6.45 22.77
C SER A 181 -24.43 6.34 21.62
N VAL A 182 -24.16 7.44 20.90
CA VAL A 182 -23.15 7.48 19.83
C VAL A 182 -21.76 7.10 20.37
N THR A 183 -21.39 7.63 21.54
CA THR A 183 -20.08 7.36 22.14
C THR A 183 -19.92 5.89 22.52
N VAL A 184 -20.97 5.24 23.04
CA VAL A 184 -20.97 3.79 23.31
C VAL A 184 -20.74 3.01 22.02
N ALA A 185 -21.44 3.37 20.95
CA ALA A 185 -21.32 2.70 19.66
C ALA A 185 -19.91 2.82 19.04
N GLU A 186 -19.34 4.03 19.01
CA GLU A 186 -18.00 4.28 18.47
C GLU A 186 -16.91 3.49 19.23
N GLU A 187 -16.97 3.47 20.56
CA GLU A 187 -16.00 2.74 21.38
C GLU A 187 -16.19 1.22 21.29
N ALA A 188 -17.41 0.73 21.02
CA ALA A 188 -17.66 -0.68 20.78
C ALA A 188 -17.01 -1.17 19.48
N VAL A 189 -17.07 -0.38 18.40
CA VAL A 189 -16.37 -0.70 17.14
C VAL A 189 -14.86 -0.81 17.37
N LYS A 190 -14.27 0.10 18.17
CA LYS A 190 -12.83 0.03 18.53
C LYS A 190 -12.45 -1.21 19.35
N ASN A 191 -13.41 -1.77 20.11
CA ASN A 191 -13.22 -2.92 20.99
C ASN A 191 -13.96 -4.16 20.46
N SER A 192 -14.08 -4.33 19.14
CA SER A 192 -14.91 -5.37 18.52
C SER A 192 -14.54 -6.82 18.91
N SER A 193 -13.30 -7.06 19.33
CA SER A 193 -12.81 -8.38 19.79
C SER A 193 -13.14 -8.72 21.24
N LEU A 194 -13.74 -7.79 22.00
CA LEU A 194 -14.05 -7.98 23.41
C LEU A 194 -15.21 -8.98 23.58
N VAL A 195 -15.04 -9.98 24.43
CA VAL A 195 -16.05 -11.01 24.71
C VAL A 195 -16.17 -11.20 26.21
N ARG A 196 -17.39 -11.14 26.76
CA ARG A 196 -17.64 -11.43 28.19
C ARG A 196 -17.63 -12.94 28.45
N GLU A 197 -17.59 -13.36 29.71
CA GLU A 197 -17.71 -14.78 30.09
C GLU A 197 -18.97 -15.47 29.52
N SER A 198 -20.04 -14.70 29.29
CA SER A 198 -21.27 -15.17 28.65
C SER A 198 -21.10 -15.57 27.17
N GLY A 199 -19.99 -15.20 26.54
CA GLY A 199 -19.70 -15.44 25.12
C GLY A 199 -20.22 -14.36 24.17
N ASP A 200 -20.97 -13.37 24.68
CA ASP A 200 -21.50 -12.24 23.92
C ASP A 200 -20.67 -10.96 24.13
N HIS A 201 -20.73 -10.03 23.18
CA HIS A 201 -20.11 -8.72 23.32
C HIS A 201 -20.89 -7.85 24.34
N PRO A 202 -20.23 -7.01 25.17
CA PRO A 202 -20.89 -6.20 26.20
C PRO A 202 -22.10 -5.37 25.73
N VAL A 203 -22.02 -4.78 24.53
CA VAL A 203 -23.09 -3.91 23.99
C VAL A 203 -24.34 -4.64 23.48
N THR A 204 -24.40 -5.98 23.58
CA THR A 204 -25.49 -6.76 22.98
C THR A 204 -26.87 -6.25 23.40
N ASP A 205 -27.06 -5.98 24.70
CA ASP A 205 -28.32 -5.44 25.20
C ASP A 205 -28.50 -3.94 24.89
N SER A 206 -27.38 -3.20 24.76
CA SER A 206 -27.40 -1.77 24.45
C SER A 206 -27.92 -1.47 23.04
N ILE A 207 -27.79 -2.40 22.09
CA ILE A 207 -28.34 -2.24 20.72
C ILE A 207 -29.86 -2.03 20.77
N SER A 208 -30.57 -2.89 21.50
CA SER A 208 -32.03 -2.79 21.60
C SER A 208 -32.46 -1.48 22.28
N ASP A 209 -31.69 -1.00 23.24
CA ASP A 209 -32.00 0.23 23.98
C ASP A 209 -31.74 1.47 23.14
N ALA A 210 -30.68 1.45 22.34
CA ALA A 210 -30.35 2.53 21.42
C ALA A 210 -31.42 2.67 20.31
N PHE A 211 -31.84 1.57 19.68
CA PHE A 211 -32.91 1.61 18.68
C PHE A 211 -34.26 1.99 19.30
N CYS A 212 -34.55 1.59 20.55
CA CYS A 212 -35.74 2.07 21.26
C CYS A 212 -35.71 3.59 21.48
N LEU A 213 -34.56 4.14 21.91
CA LEU A 213 -34.37 5.58 22.05
C LEU A 213 -34.55 6.32 20.73
N CYS A 214 -33.91 5.84 19.65
CA CYS A 214 -34.04 6.44 18.32
C CYS A 214 -35.48 6.36 17.80
N ASP A 215 -36.13 5.20 17.92
CA ASP A 215 -37.53 5.02 17.54
C ASP A 215 -38.42 6.05 18.23
N TYR A 216 -38.33 6.17 19.56
CA TYR A 216 -39.09 7.11 20.35
C TYR A 216 -38.94 8.56 19.86
N VAL A 217 -37.69 9.03 19.71
CA VAL A 217 -37.40 10.42 19.30
C VAL A 217 -37.93 10.70 17.90
N LEU A 218 -37.68 9.80 16.94
CA LEU A 218 -38.18 9.96 15.57
C LEU A 218 -39.72 9.91 15.52
N GLY A 219 -40.36 9.09 16.35
CA GLY A 219 -41.82 9.02 16.42
C GLY A 219 -42.47 10.28 16.96
N VAL A 220 -41.92 10.83 18.04
CA VAL A 220 -42.38 12.11 18.59
C VAL A 220 -42.26 13.22 17.55
N LEU A 221 -41.13 13.29 16.85
CA LEU A 221 -40.89 14.29 15.81
C LEU A 221 -41.86 14.14 14.61
N LEU A 222 -42.02 12.92 14.08
CA LEU A 222 -42.94 12.65 12.97
C LEU A 222 -44.41 12.95 13.35
N ASN A 223 -44.81 12.63 14.58
CA ASN A 223 -46.15 12.96 15.07
C ASN A 223 -46.35 14.47 15.17
N GLN A 224 -45.36 15.23 15.65
CA GLN A 224 -45.44 16.70 15.73
C GLN A 224 -45.58 17.35 14.34
N LEU A 225 -44.87 16.84 13.34
CA LEU A 225 -45.01 17.26 11.95
C LEU A 225 -46.39 16.95 11.39
N SER A 226 -46.96 15.79 11.72
CA SER A 226 -48.29 15.40 11.25
C SER A 226 -49.41 16.31 11.78
N VAL A 227 -49.21 16.91 12.97
CA VAL A 227 -50.16 17.81 13.64
C VAL A 227 -49.99 19.28 13.21
N GLY A 228 -49.02 19.58 12.32
CA GLY A 228 -48.80 20.93 11.78
C GLY A 228 -48.04 21.87 12.73
N GLY A 229 -47.21 21.33 13.63
CA GLY A 229 -46.30 22.13 14.45
C GLY A 229 -45.18 22.75 13.62
N ASP A 230 -44.84 24.01 13.90
CA ASP A 230 -43.67 24.68 13.34
C ASP A 230 -42.42 24.17 14.09
N ILE A 231 -41.68 23.22 13.51
CA ILE A 231 -40.50 22.62 14.13
C ILE A 231 -39.27 23.35 13.62
N SER A 232 -38.91 24.45 14.29
CA SER A 232 -37.65 25.15 14.03
C SER A 232 -36.43 24.43 14.59
N ASP A 233 -36.61 23.52 15.55
CA ASP A 233 -35.52 22.75 16.17
C ASP A 233 -35.70 21.25 15.90
N THR A 234 -34.98 20.72 14.92
CA THR A 234 -34.92 19.29 14.58
C THR A 234 -33.67 18.61 15.10
N LYS A 235 -32.91 19.26 16.00
CA LYS A 235 -31.62 18.76 16.47
C LYS A 235 -31.71 17.37 17.09
N ALA A 236 -32.70 17.13 17.95
CA ALA A 236 -32.91 15.81 18.54
C ALA A 236 -33.18 14.72 17.48
N GLY A 237 -33.83 15.07 16.36
CA GLY A 237 -34.02 14.19 15.21
C GLY A 237 -32.72 13.86 14.49
N SER A 238 -31.89 14.86 14.21
CA SER A 238 -30.55 14.67 13.61
C SER A 238 -29.66 13.82 14.51
N ASP A 239 -29.59 14.12 15.81
CA ASP A 239 -28.82 13.35 16.80
C ASP A 239 -29.32 11.88 16.90
N ALA A 240 -30.62 11.65 16.72
CA ALA A 240 -31.21 10.31 16.68
C ALA A 240 -30.80 9.52 15.41
N LEU A 241 -30.73 10.18 14.26
CA LEU A 241 -30.25 9.57 13.02
C LEU A 241 -28.75 9.25 13.10
N ASP A 242 -27.94 10.14 13.68
CA ASP A 242 -26.52 9.91 13.91
C ASP A 242 -26.28 8.73 14.88
N SER A 243 -27.09 8.64 15.93
CA SER A 243 -27.13 7.47 16.83
C SER A 243 -27.50 6.20 16.06
N CYS A 244 -28.54 6.22 15.21
CA CYS A 244 -28.89 5.08 14.37
C CYS A 244 -27.71 4.62 13.50
N ARG A 245 -27.05 5.57 12.81
CA ARG A 245 -25.91 5.31 11.93
C ARG A 245 -24.76 4.67 12.70
N ALA A 246 -24.43 5.18 13.89
CA ALA A 246 -23.37 4.62 14.73
C ALA A 246 -23.66 3.17 15.16
N TRP A 247 -24.89 2.87 15.56
CA TRP A 247 -25.28 1.51 15.96
C TRP A 247 -25.40 0.51 14.81
N LEU A 248 -25.73 0.98 13.59
CA LEU A 248 -25.63 0.16 12.39
C LEU A 248 -24.17 -0.26 12.11
N LYS A 249 -23.20 0.66 12.28
CA LYS A 249 -21.77 0.34 12.15
C LYS A 249 -21.31 -0.70 13.17
N VAL A 250 -21.75 -0.61 14.43
CA VAL A 250 -21.49 -1.63 15.46
C VAL A 250 -21.93 -3.02 14.99
N ARG A 251 -23.10 -3.13 14.38
CA ARG A 251 -23.65 -4.39 13.88
C ARG A 251 -22.83 -5.02 12.76
N THR A 252 -22.30 -4.19 11.87
CA THR A 252 -21.43 -4.65 10.77
C THR A 252 -20.04 -5.05 11.26
N SER A 253 -19.50 -4.35 12.26
CA SER A 253 -18.14 -4.57 12.79
C SER A 253 -18.06 -5.70 13.81
N ILE A 254 -19.14 -5.94 14.56
CA ILE A 254 -19.22 -7.00 15.56
C ILE A 254 -20.16 -8.07 15.04
N TYR A 255 -19.62 -9.25 14.72
CA TYR A 255 -20.42 -10.34 14.16
C TYR A 255 -21.37 -10.93 15.23
N PHE A 256 -22.57 -10.37 15.32
CA PHE A 256 -23.62 -10.90 16.19
C PHE A 256 -24.23 -12.14 15.53
N ARG A 257 -23.81 -13.33 15.98
CA ARG A 257 -24.36 -14.61 15.51
C ARG A 257 -25.86 -14.67 15.79
N ASN A 258 -26.67 -14.71 14.72
CA ASN A 258 -28.06 -15.19 14.74
C ASN A 258 -28.97 -14.58 15.83
N ARG A 259 -28.99 -13.26 16.01
CA ARG A 259 -30.06 -12.63 16.82
C ARG A 259 -31.20 -12.12 15.93
N SER A 260 -32.42 -12.43 16.35
CA SER A 260 -33.65 -11.94 15.73
C SER A 260 -33.65 -10.42 15.71
N GLU A 261 -34.13 -9.85 14.60
CA GLU A 261 -34.35 -8.41 14.47
C GLU A 261 -35.29 -7.94 15.59
N SER A 262 -34.86 -6.94 16.38
CA SER A 262 -35.72 -6.34 17.41
C SER A 262 -36.86 -5.57 16.73
N ASP A 263 -38.06 -5.63 17.30
CA ASP A 263 -39.22 -4.88 16.80
C ASP A 263 -38.94 -3.37 16.72
N HIS A 264 -38.19 -2.82 17.69
CA HIS A 264 -37.76 -1.42 17.68
C HIS A 264 -36.84 -1.08 16.50
N MET A 265 -36.01 -2.02 16.05
CA MET A 265 -35.09 -1.79 14.94
C MET A 265 -35.88 -1.63 13.62
N GLN A 266 -36.84 -2.53 13.36
CA GLN A 266 -37.70 -2.43 12.18
C GLN A 266 -38.57 -1.15 12.23
N SER A 267 -39.18 -0.84 13.38
CA SER A 267 -39.93 0.41 13.56
C SER A 267 -39.06 1.66 13.35
N THR A 268 -37.81 1.65 13.82
CA THR A 268 -36.87 2.75 13.60
C THR A 268 -36.58 2.94 12.11
N VAL A 269 -36.36 1.84 11.36
CA VAL A 269 -36.15 1.89 9.91
C VAL A 269 -37.38 2.47 9.19
N ASP A 270 -38.59 2.05 9.59
CA ASP A 270 -39.84 2.56 9.02
C ASP A 270 -40.01 4.08 9.24
N ARG A 271 -39.58 4.60 10.39
CA ARG A 271 -39.60 6.04 10.72
C ARG A 271 -38.48 6.80 10.02
N LEU A 272 -37.28 6.22 9.95
CA LEU A 272 -36.11 6.80 9.31
C LEU A 272 -36.36 7.07 7.82
N ILE A 273 -37.05 6.15 7.13
CA ILE A 273 -37.40 6.31 5.71
C ILE A 273 -38.31 7.52 5.49
N GLN A 274 -39.24 7.79 6.40
CA GLN A 274 -40.12 8.96 6.30
C GLN A 274 -39.34 10.27 6.49
N CYS A 275 -38.20 10.23 7.18
CA CYS A 275 -37.39 11.41 7.43
C CYS A 275 -36.67 11.95 6.19
N ILE A 276 -36.48 11.13 5.14
CA ILE A 276 -35.83 11.58 3.90
C ILE A 276 -36.61 12.71 3.21
N SER A 277 -37.94 12.72 3.38
CA SER A 277 -38.86 13.70 2.79
C SER A 277 -38.96 15.00 3.62
N ILE A 278 -38.29 15.07 4.77
CA ILE A 278 -38.28 16.25 5.65
C ILE A 278 -37.03 17.08 5.35
N PRO A 279 -37.14 18.32 4.85
CA PRO A 279 -35.99 19.09 4.38
C PRO A 279 -34.84 19.24 5.39
N THR A 280 -35.13 19.44 6.68
CA THR A 280 -34.11 19.63 7.73
C THR A 280 -33.43 18.33 8.18
N LEU A 281 -34.03 17.17 7.91
CA LEU A 281 -33.48 15.85 8.27
C LEU A 281 -33.03 15.04 7.05
N SER A 282 -33.35 15.51 5.85
CA SER A 282 -33.18 14.79 4.59
C SER A 282 -31.74 14.31 4.42
N ARG A 283 -30.75 15.17 4.69
CA ARG A 283 -29.33 14.84 4.63
C ARG A 283 -28.96 13.69 5.57
N ASN A 284 -29.15 13.84 6.88
CA ASN A 284 -28.81 12.79 7.85
C ASN A 284 -29.52 11.47 7.51
N ALA A 285 -30.80 11.53 7.11
CA ALA A 285 -31.56 10.34 6.72
C ALA A 285 -30.96 9.68 5.46
N THR A 286 -30.53 10.49 4.49
CA THR A 286 -29.91 10.03 3.25
C THR A 286 -28.57 9.35 3.52
N ASP A 287 -27.74 9.90 4.40
CA ASP A 287 -26.46 9.29 4.81
C ASP A 287 -26.69 7.92 5.47
N VAL A 288 -27.69 7.82 6.37
CA VAL A 288 -27.98 6.54 7.04
C VAL A 288 -28.50 5.52 6.03
N LEU A 289 -29.41 5.91 5.14
CA LEU A 289 -29.95 5.00 4.11
C LEU A 289 -28.88 4.53 3.13
N SER A 290 -27.95 5.41 2.77
CA SER A 290 -26.81 5.08 1.91
C SER A 290 -25.89 4.04 2.58
N ASP A 291 -25.54 4.26 3.86
CA ASP A 291 -24.77 3.28 4.65
C ASP A 291 -25.50 1.94 4.78
N MET A 292 -26.84 1.96 4.96
CA MET A 292 -27.67 0.75 5.05
C MET A 292 -27.70 -0.01 3.72
N LEU A 293 -27.85 0.68 2.59
CA LEU A 293 -27.85 0.05 1.27
C LEU A 293 -26.53 -0.67 0.98
N ARG A 294 -25.40 -0.09 1.40
CA ARG A 294 -24.06 -0.69 1.22
C ARG A 294 -23.78 -1.85 2.17
N ASN A 295 -24.08 -1.68 3.45
CA ASN A 295 -23.58 -2.59 4.50
C ASN A 295 -24.66 -3.49 5.13
N GLU A 296 -25.93 -3.08 5.15
CA GLU A 296 -27.02 -3.73 5.88
C GLU A 296 -28.32 -3.83 5.04
N ASN A 297 -28.19 -4.08 3.72
CA ASN A 297 -29.32 -4.11 2.77
C ASN A 297 -30.45 -5.08 3.19
N ARG A 298 -30.13 -6.07 4.03
CA ARG A 298 -31.09 -7.03 4.60
C ARG A 298 -32.17 -6.37 5.47
N LEU A 299 -31.86 -5.26 6.14
CA LEU A 299 -32.80 -4.53 6.99
C LEU A 299 -33.86 -3.77 6.17
N LEU A 300 -33.56 -3.46 4.91
CA LEU A 300 -34.48 -2.78 4.01
C LEU A 300 -35.44 -3.78 3.36
N LYS A 301 -36.74 -3.56 3.54
CA LYS A 301 -37.80 -4.35 2.88
C LYS A 301 -38.13 -3.76 1.51
N GLN A 302 -38.89 -4.49 0.69
CA GLN A 302 -39.28 -4.03 -0.64
C GLN A 302 -40.00 -2.66 -0.65
N PRO A 303 -40.97 -2.37 0.26
CA PRO A 303 -41.61 -1.05 0.33
C PRO A 303 -40.62 0.08 0.64
N HIS A 304 -39.55 -0.21 1.39
CA HIS A 304 -38.52 0.77 1.73
C HIS A 304 -37.73 1.18 0.49
N ARG A 305 -37.38 0.19 -0.35
CA ARG A 305 -36.66 0.43 -1.61
C ARG A 305 -37.52 1.20 -2.63
N GLU A 306 -38.83 0.95 -2.64
CA GLU A 306 -39.78 1.69 -3.47
C GLU A 306 -39.96 3.14 -3.00
N TYR A 307 -39.96 3.37 -1.68
CA TYR A 307 -40.00 4.72 -1.12
C TYR A 307 -38.73 5.52 -1.43
N ILE A 308 -37.55 4.90 -1.33
CA ILE A 308 -36.28 5.55 -1.71
C ILE A 308 -36.31 5.91 -3.20
N LEU A 309 -36.79 5.00 -4.06
CA LEU A 309 -36.90 5.28 -5.49
C LEU A 309 -37.89 6.43 -5.78
N SER A 310 -39.06 6.44 -5.12
CA SER A 310 -40.04 7.51 -5.31
C SER A 310 -39.52 8.87 -4.82
N TYR A 311 -38.68 8.89 -3.79
CA TYR A 311 -37.96 10.09 -3.37
C TYR A 311 -36.98 10.58 -4.45
N ILE A 312 -36.19 9.67 -5.06
CA ILE A 312 -35.27 9.99 -6.16
C ILE A 312 -36.03 10.53 -7.39
N GLU A 313 -37.21 9.97 -7.68
CA GLU A 313 -38.11 10.42 -8.76
C GLU A 313 -38.83 11.74 -8.47
N SER A 314 -38.87 12.18 -7.21
CA SER A 314 -39.64 13.36 -6.78
C SER A 314 -39.06 14.67 -7.32
N ASP A 315 -39.85 15.75 -7.24
CA ASP A 315 -39.40 17.11 -7.57
C ASP A 315 -38.19 17.56 -6.72
N GLN A 316 -38.04 17.03 -5.51
CA GLN A 316 -36.87 17.33 -4.67
C GLN A 316 -35.62 16.60 -5.16
N GLY A 317 -35.75 15.31 -5.51
CA GLY A 317 -34.67 14.56 -6.13
C GLY A 317 -34.22 15.19 -7.44
N ALA A 318 -35.15 15.64 -8.28
CA ALA A 318 -34.84 16.33 -9.53
C ALA A 318 -34.08 17.66 -9.30
N LYS A 319 -34.45 18.44 -8.27
CA LYS A 319 -33.71 19.67 -7.91
C LYS A 319 -32.30 19.38 -7.43
N LEU A 320 -32.12 18.36 -6.60
CA LEU A 320 -30.79 17.95 -6.11
C LEU A 320 -29.92 17.44 -7.27
N ALA A 321 -30.49 16.67 -8.19
CA ALA A 321 -29.81 16.23 -9.40
C ALA A 321 -29.39 17.43 -10.29
N GLN A 322 -30.26 18.44 -10.44
CA GLN A 322 -29.95 19.65 -11.19
C GLN A 322 -28.83 20.47 -10.53
N ARG A 323 -28.85 20.63 -9.19
CA ARG A 323 -27.78 21.31 -8.44
C ARG A 323 -26.43 20.64 -8.68
N LEU A 324 -26.37 19.31 -8.59
CA LEU A 324 -25.15 18.55 -8.92
C LEU A 324 -24.69 18.78 -10.36
N GLN A 325 -25.62 18.84 -11.32
CA GLN A 325 -25.30 19.13 -12.72
C GLN A 325 -24.75 20.56 -12.93
N GLU A 326 -25.20 21.51 -12.12
CA GLU A 326 -24.76 22.92 -12.18
C GLU A 326 -23.43 23.16 -11.44
N GLY A 327 -22.85 22.14 -10.79
CA GLY A 327 -21.61 22.24 -10.02
C GLY A 327 -21.79 22.65 -8.56
N ASP A 328 -23.01 22.58 -8.03
CA ASP A 328 -23.30 22.79 -6.62
C ASP A 328 -23.14 21.45 -5.88
N TYR A 329 -21.98 21.31 -5.23
CA TYR A 329 -21.56 20.12 -4.46
C TYR A 329 -21.68 20.31 -2.96
N ASP A 330 -22.68 21.08 -2.53
CA ASP A 330 -23.01 21.19 -1.11
C ASP A 330 -23.34 19.82 -0.51
N ASP A 331 -23.23 19.72 0.82
CA ASP A 331 -23.42 18.47 1.55
C ASP A 331 -24.74 17.74 1.21
N ASP A 332 -25.84 18.46 0.99
CA ASP A 332 -27.15 17.87 0.64
C ASP A 332 -27.14 17.23 -0.76
N ALA A 333 -26.51 17.91 -1.71
CA ALA A 333 -26.40 17.44 -3.09
C ALA A 333 -25.49 16.21 -3.16
N MET A 334 -24.39 16.23 -2.40
CA MET A 334 -23.47 15.08 -2.32
C MET A 334 -24.09 13.88 -1.60
N ALA A 335 -24.85 14.09 -0.53
CA ALA A 335 -25.60 13.00 0.11
C ALA A 335 -26.59 12.34 -0.88
N PHE A 336 -27.23 13.14 -1.73
CA PHE A 336 -28.11 12.62 -2.79
C PHE A 336 -27.36 11.78 -3.83
N TRP A 337 -26.15 12.20 -4.25
CA TRP A 337 -25.28 11.37 -5.09
C TRP A 337 -24.93 10.04 -4.40
N GLU A 338 -24.52 10.08 -3.13
CA GLU A 338 -24.17 8.89 -2.35
C GLU A 338 -25.33 7.90 -2.23
N LEU A 339 -26.57 8.40 -2.20
CA LEU A 339 -27.79 7.60 -2.23
C LEU A 339 -28.02 6.92 -3.57
N ILE A 340 -27.86 7.65 -4.69
CA ILE A 340 -27.97 7.07 -6.04
C ILE A 340 -26.92 5.99 -6.22
N ASP A 341 -25.67 6.29 -5.87
CA ASP A 341 -24.56 5.34 -5.97
C ASP A 341 -24.83 4.09 -5.09
N ALA A 342 -25.19 4.27 -3.82
CA ALA A 342 -25.50 3.16 -2.92
C ALA A 342 -26.69 2.32 -3.38
N TYR A 343 -27.73 2.95 -3.94
CA TYR A 343 -28.92 2.25 -4.43
C TYR A 343 -28.60 1.40 -5.67
N THR A 344 -27.74 1.92 -6.54
CA THR A 344 -27.38 1.26 -7.81
C THR A 344 -26.23 0.26 -7.67
N SER A 345 -25.38 0.40 -6.65
CA SER A 345 -24.16 -0.38 -6.45
C SER A 345 -24.34 -1.90 -6.59
N SER A 346 -25.42 -2.47 -6.04
CA SER A 346 -25.65 -3.92 -6.09
C SER A 346 -26.49 -4.39 -7.30
N LYS A 347 -26.84 -3.48 -8.22
CA LYS A 347 -27.80 -3.71 -9.31
C LYS A 347 -27.36 -3.06 -10.62
N LYS A 348 -26.06 -2.82 -10.80
CA LYS A 348 -25.51 -2.09 -11.95
C LYS A 348 -25.85 -2.76 -13.27
N ALA A 349 -25.52 -4.04 -13.40
CA ALA A 349 -25.83 -4.87 -14.57
C ALA A 349 -27.35 -4.97 -14.86
N GLU A 350 -28.17 -5.12 -13.81
CA GLU A 350 -29.64 -5.15 -13.92
C GLU A 350 -30.22 -3.81 -14.38
N LEU A 351 -29.63 -2.70 -13.92
CA LEU A 351 -30.05 -1.35 -14.31
C LEU A 351 -29.77 -1.10 -15.79
N VAL A 352 -28.55 -1.35 -16.26
CA VAL A 352 -28.15 -1.07 -17.66
C VAL A 352 -28.77 -2.05 -18.67
N SER A 353 -29.10 -3.27 -18.25
CA SER A 353 -29.83 -4.25 -19.07
C SER A 353 -31.33 -3.98 -19.14
N GLY A 354 -31.85 -3.02 -18.35
CA GLY A 354 -33.27 -2.68 -18.28
C GLY A 354 -34.13 -3.71 -17.53
N SER A 355 -33.52 -4.69 -16.85
CA SER A 355 -34.24 -5.77 -16.17
C SER A 355 -35.04 -5.30 -14.95
N LEU A 356 -34.65 -4.18 -14.33
CA LEU A 356 -35.36 -3.57 -13.21
C LEU A 356 -36.70 -2.92 -13.59
N GLY A 357 -36.95 -2.72 -14.89
CA GLY A 357 -38.17 -2.12 -15.41
C GLY A 357 -38.15 -0.59 -15.51
N PRO A 358 -39.26 0.02 -15.99
CA PRO A 358 -39.29 1.42 -16.41
C PRO A 358 -39.22 2.44 -15.26
N SER A 359 -39.58 2.07 -14.03
CA SER A 359 -39.42 2.94 -12.86
C SER A 359 -37.97 3.34 -12.63
N HIS A 360 -37.03 2.43 -12.91
CA HIS A 360 -35.60 2.66 -12.66
C HIS A 360 -34.91 3.49 -13.74
N ALA A 361 -35.60 3.82 -14.84
CA ALA A 361 -35.04 4.61 -15.94
C ALA A 361 -34.59 6.01 -15.51
N VAL A 362 -35.17 6.55 -14.43
CA VAL A 362 -34.76 7.84 -13.84
C VAL A 362 -33.29 7.83 -13.41
N LEU A 363 -32.79 6.69 -12.91
CA LEU A 363 -31.43 6.55 -12.39
C LEU A 363 -30.44 6.65 -13.54
N LEU A 364 -30.66 5.90 -14.64
CA LEU A 364 -29.83 6.00 -15.85
C LEU A 364 -29.82 7.43 -16.41
N ARG A 365 -30.99 8.08 -16.45
CA ARG A 365 -31.09 9.48 -16.90
C ARG A 365 -30.26 10.42 -16.03
N TYR A 366 -30.26 10.25 -14.71
CA TYR A 366 -29.41 11.04 -13.83
C TYR A 366 -27.93 10.74 -14.04
N LEU A 367 -27.52 9.47 -14.18
CA LEU A 367 -26.12 9.11 -14.47
C LEU A 367 -25.63 9.77 -15.79
N ASP A 368 -26.45 9.76 -16.84
CA ASP A 368 -26.13 10.40 -18.12
C ASP A 368 -26.09 11.94 -18.04
N MET A 369 -26.98 12.52 -17.24
CA MET A 369 -27.07 13.96 -17.03
C MET A 369 -25.88 14.47 -16.21
N LEU A 370 -25.50 13.76 -15.15
CA LEU A 370 -24.43 14.15 -14.23
C LEU A 370 -23.05 14.10 -14.87
N PHE A 371 -22.84 13.30 -15.93
CA PHE A 371 -21.63 13.39 -16.75
C PHE A 371 -21.45 14.72 -17.50
N GLN A 372 -22.52 15.51 -17.60
CA GLN A 372 -22.52 16.80 -18.28
C GLN A 372 -22.38 17.96 -17.28
N GLY A 373 -21.67 17.74 -16.16
CA GLY A 373 -21.33 18.77 -15.18
C GLY A 373 -20.52 19.94 -15.77
N PRO A 374 -20.33 21.03 -15.04
CA PRO A 374 -19.58 22.18 -15.55
C PRO A 374 -18.08 21.85 -15.69
N GLY A 375 -17.38 22.68 -16.46
CA GLY A 375 -15.91 22.68 -16.53
C GLY A 375 -15.25 21.31 -16.78
N TYR A 376 -14.15 21.06 -16.07
CA TYR A 376 -13.29 19.88 -16.28
C TYR A 376 -13.41 18.85 -15.14
N PRO A 377 -13.41 17.53 -15.44
CA PRO A 377 -13.42 16.46 -14.44
C PRO A 377 -12.25 16.56 -13.44
N GLY A 378 -12.56 16.41 -12.16
CA GLY A 378 -11.60 16.49 -11.06
C GLY A 378 -11.19 17.90 -10.65
N VAL A 379 -11.49 18.91 -11.48
CA VAL A 379 -11.22 20.33 -11.20
C VAL A 379 -12.51 21.04 -10.80
N ASP A 380 -13.40 21.24 -11.77
CA ASP A 380 -14.71 21.85 -11.55
C ASP A 380 -15.77 20.81 -11.25
N ASP A 381 -15.61 19.59 -11.76
CA ASP A 381 -16.60 18.52 -11.65
C ASP A 381 -16.05 17.29 -10.92
N ILE A 382 -16.45 17.15 -9.66
CA ILE A 382 -16.05 16.05 -8.78
C ILE A 382 -16.87 14.77 -8.97
N ILE A 383 -17.97 14.83 -9.74
CA ILE A 383 -18.88 13.70 -9.97
C ILE A 383 -18.41 12.88 -11.18
N SER A 384 -17.90 13.51 -12.24
CA SER A 384 -17.39 12.80 -13.43
C SER A 384 -16.40 11.66 -13.11
N PRO A 385 -15.38 11.84 -12.24
CA PRO A 385 -14.47 10.73 -11.87
C PRO A 385 -15.19 9.58 -11.14
N ARG A 386 -16.15 9.89 -10.25
CA ARG A 386 -16.93 8.87 -9.53
C ARG A 386 -17.88 8.12 -10.45
N LEU A 387 -18.47 8.81 -11.43
CA LEU A 387 -19.27 8.18 -12.47
C LEU A 387 -18.42 7.27 -13.35
N LEU A 388 -17.21 7.70 -13.71
CA LEU A 388 -16.29 6.87 -14.50
C LEU A 388 -16.01 5.55 -13.77
N GLU A 389 -15.67 5.59 -12.48
CA GLU A 389 -15.50 4.40 -11.64
C GLU A 389 -16.77 3.52 -11.64
N TRP A 390 -17.94 4.13 -11.45
CA TRP A 390 -19.21 3.40 -11.49
C TRP A 390 -19.44 2.66 -12.81
N TRP A 391 -19.14 3.30 -13.94
CA TRP A 391 -19.28 2.71 -15.28
C TRP A 391 -18.21 1.67 -15.60
N THR A 392 -17.00 1.82 -15.07
CA THR A 392 -15.94 0.79 -15.14
C THR A 392 -16.37 -0.47 -14.41
N GLU A 393 -16.81 -0.35 -13.16
CA GLU A 393 -17.32 -1.49 -12.40
C GLU A 393 -18.54 -2.14 -13.08
N THR A 394 -19.42 -1.33 -13.67
CA THR A 394 -20.56 -1.85 -14.44
C THR A 394 -20.11 -2.63 -15.67
N ALA A 395 -19.09 -2.16 -16.38
CA ALA A 395 -18.55 -2.86 -17.54
C ALA A 395 -17.90 -4.19 -17.14
N ASP A 396 -17.21 -4.24 -16.00
CA ASP A 396 -16.63 -5.46 -15.44
C ASP A 396 -17.72 -6.46 -15.01
N ASP A 397 -18.74 -6.01 -14.26
CA ASP A 397 -19.88 -6.83 -13.84
C ASP A 397 -20.59 -7.49 -15.05
N LEU A 398 -20.63 -6.82 -16.19
CA LEU A 398 -21.24 -7.35 -17.42
C LEU A 398 -20.42 -8.47 -18.06
N GLN A 399 -19.12 -8.57 -17.77
CA GLN A 399 -18.27 -9.65 -18.30
C GLN A 399 -18.57 -11.00 -17.65
N ASP A 400 -19.10 -11.00 -16.42
CA ASP A 400 -19.56 -12.21 -15.72
C ASP A 400 -20.79 -12.87 -16.38
N GLY A 401 -21.40 -12.18 -17.35
CA GLY A 401 -22.45 -12.68 -18.24
C GLY A 401 -23.85 -12.24 -17.86
N LEU A 402 -24.64 -11.85 -18.86
CA LEU A 402 -26.05 -11.50 -18.73
C LEU A 402 -26.95 -12.60 -19.30
N GLU A 403 -28.03 -12.94 -18.60
CA GLU A 403 -29.08 -13.82 -19.14
C GLU A 403 -29.92 -13.12 -20.23
N HIS A 404 -30.24 -11.84 -20.04
CA HIS A 404 -31.10 -11.02 -20.91
C HIS A 404 -30.64 -9.54 -20.93
N GLY A 405 -31.04 -8.77 -21.95
CA GLY A 405 -30.83 -7.31 -22.00
C GLY A 405 -29.44 -6.83 -22.44
N LEU A 406 -28.66 -7.68 -23.13
CA LEU A 406 -27.31 -7.34 -23.60
C LEU A 406 -27.30 -6.17 -24.59
N GLN A 407 -28.34 -6.01 -25.41
CA GLN A 407 -28.39 -4.93 -26.40
C GLN A 407 -28.59 -3.57 -25.74
N GLU A 408 -29.47 -3.50 -24.75
CA GLU A 408 -29.73 -2.33 -23.91
C GLU A 408 -28.48 -1.95 -23.11
N ALA A 409 -27.79 -2.95 -22.53
CA ALA A 409 -26.52 -2.74 -21.84
C ALA A 409 -25.45 -2.18 -22.78
N ARG A 410 -25.31 -2.74 -24.00
CA ARG A 410 -24.39 -2.22 -25.03
C ARG A 410 -24.71 -0.77 -25.41
N GLN A 411 -25.98 -0.42 -25.56
CA GLN A 411 -26.39 0.96 -25.88
C GLN A 411 -26.03 1.93 -24.75
N SER A 412 -26.27 1.51 -23.50
CA SER A 412 -25.93 2.31 -22.31
C SER A 412 -24.42 2.53 -22.18
N LEU A 413 -23.62 1.47 -22.34
CA LEU A 413 -22.15 1.57 -22.35
C LEU A 413 -21.64 2.46 -23.49
N ALA A 414 -22.19 2.33 -24.71
CA ALA A 414 -21.83 3.19 -25.82
C ALA A 414 -22.17 4.67 -25.54
N GLY A 415 -23.29 4.94 -24.87
CA GLY A 415 -23.65 6.27 -24.37
C GLY A 415 -22.63 6.82 -23.38
N ALA A 416 -22.25 6.02 -22.39
CA ALA A 416 -21.24 6.37 -21.39
C ALA A 416 -19.87 6.67 -22.04
N VAL A 417 -19.42 5.84 -22.98
CA VAL A 417 -18.20 6.08 -23.77
C VAL A 417 -18.23 7.43 -24.47
N VAL A 418 -19.35 7.78 -25.11
CA VAL A 418 -19.48 9.06 -25.80
C VAL A 418 -19.50 10.22 -24.79
N ASN A 419 -20.11 10.05 -23.62
CA ASN A 419 -20.11 11.05 -22.56
C ASN A 419 -18.67 11.30 -22.04
N VAL A 420 -17.95 10.24 -21.68
CA VAL A 420 -16.54 10.32 -21.24
C VAL A 420 -15.67 10.96 -22.32
N TYR A 421 -15.80 10.55 -23.59
CA TYR A 421 -15.04 11.12 -24.71
C TYR A 421 -15.16 12.65 -24.82
N ARG A 422 -16.36 13.22 -24.58
CA ARG A 422 -16.55 14.67 -24.62
C ARG A 422 -15.80 15.41 -23.50
N ARG A 423 -15.52 14.73 -22.39
CA ARG A 423 -14.86 15.26 -21.19
C ARG A 423 -13.33 15.13 -21.20
N LEU A 424 -12.75 14.46 -22.20
CA LEU A 424 -11.30 14.23 -22.30
C LEU A 424 -10.51 15.40 -22.91
N LYS A 425 -11.20 16.36 -23.54
CA LYS A 425 -10.57 17.48 -24.25
C LYS A 425 -9.70 18.29 -23.30
N TRP A 426 -8.47 18.58 -23.70
CA TRP A 426 -7.61 19.49 -22.94
C TRP A 426 -8.22 20.90 -22.88
N PRO A 427 -8.07 21.61 -21.75
CA PRO A 427 -8.33 23.04 -21.69
C PRO A 427 -7.45 23.84 -22.65
N ALA A 428 -7.90 25.06 -22.94
CA ALA A 428 -7.07 26.03 -23.65
C ALA A 428 -5.79 26.29 -22.86
N HIS A 429 -4.68 26.59 -23.55
CA HIS A 429 -3.38 26.77 -22.91
C HIS A 429 -3.39 27.85 -21.80
N GLU A 430 -4.17 28.92 -21.98
CA GLU A 430 -4.27 30.03 -21.01
C GLU A 430 -4.91 29.60 -19.68
N GLU A 431 -5.88 28.68 -19.75
CA GLU A 431 -6.58 28.12 -18.59
C GLU A 431 -5.72 27.04 -17.92
N PHE A 432 -5.12 26.14 -18.70
CA PHE A 432 -4.25 25.08 -18.18
C PHE A 432 -3.05 25.61 -17.36
N VAL A 433 -2.50 26.76 -17.75
CA VAL A 433 -1.39 27.40 -17.04
C VAL A 433 -1.83 27.98 -15.70
N GLN A 434 -3.10 28.38 -15.55
CA GLN A 434 -3.64 28.89 -14.30
C GLN A 434 -3.89 27.80 -13.28
N TRP A 435 -4.12 26.56 -13.73
CA TRP A 435 -4.31 25.43 -12.83
C TRP A 435 -3.13 25.19 -11.91
N ASP A 436 -3.41 24.82 -10.67
CA ASP A 436 -2.41 24.40 -9.71
C ASP A 436 -1.92 22.96 -9.98
N ALA A 437 -1.06 22.44 -9.09
CA ALA A 437 -0.49 21.11 -9.25
C ALA A 437 -1.52 20.00 -9.02
N ASP A 438 -2.49 20.23 -8.12
CA ASP A 438 -3.49 19.24 -7.74
C ASP A 438 -4.56 19.15 -8.82
N GLU A 439 -5.06 20.27 -9.33
CA GLU A 439 -6.02 20.34 -10.45
C GLU A 439 -5.49 19.64 -11.72
N ARG A 440 -4.21 19.89 -12.06
CA ARG A 440 -3.55 19.21 -13.19
C ARG A 440 -3.41 17.71 -12.94
N SER A 441 -3.16 17.31 -11.69
CA SER A 441 -3.04 15.91 -11.30
C SER A 441 -4.40 15.21 -11.39
N GLU A 442 -5.47 15.81 -10.88
CA GLU A 442 -6.82 15.26 -10.89
C GLU A 442 -7.36 15.05 -12.30
N PHE A 443 -7.23 16.05 -13.19
CA PHE A 443 -7.62 15.86 -14.59
C PHE A 443 -6.76 14.80 -15.29
N SER A 444 -5.47 14.71 -14.96
CA SER A 444 -4.60 13.65 -15.48
C SER A 444 -4.99 12.27 -14.95
N ASN A 445 -5.44 12.17 -13.70
CA ASN A 445 -5.97 10.93 -13.11
C ASN A 445 -7.24 10.52 -13.85
N PHE A 446 -8.20 11.42 -14.05
CA PHE A 446 -9.41 11.13 -14.83
C PHE A 446 -9.11 10.58 -16.23
N ARG A 447 -8.14 11.19 -16.94
CA ARG A 447 -7.72 10.68 -18.26
C ARG A 447 -7.08 9.30 -18.15
N ARG A 448 -6.28 9.03 -17.12
CA ARG A 448 -5.68 7.70 -16.88
C ARG A 448 -6.76 6.67 -16.55
N ASP A 449 -7.68 6.98 -15.66
CA ASP A 449 -8.75 6.07 -15.24
C ASP A 449 -9.73 5.76 -16.40
N THR A 450 -9.74 6.60 -17.45
CA THR A 450 -10.45 6.32 -18.69
C THR A 450 -9.81 5.17 -19.49
N GLU A 451 -8.50 4.91 -19.35
CA GLU A 451 -7.86 3.72 -19.93
C GLU A 451 -8.51 2.44 -19.39
N ASP A 452 -8.62 2.34 -18.06
CA ASP A 452 -9.25 1.20 -17.38
C ASP A 452 -10.70 1.03 -17.84
N PHE A 453 -11.47 2.12 -17.86
CA PHE A 453 -12.86 2.09 -18.36
C PHE A 453 -12.96 1.57 -19.80
N LEU A 454 -12.12 2.07 -20.72
CA LEU A 454 -12.15 1.66 -22.12
C LEU A 454 -11.77 0.19 -22.30
N LEU A 455 -10.80 -0.30 -21.52
CA LEU A 455 -10.40 -1.71 -21.51
C LEU A 455 -11.51 -2.60 -20.95
N SER A 456 -12.21 -2.18 -19.90
CA SER A 456 -13.36 -2.92 -19.34
C SER A 456 -14.56 -2.96 -20.28
N VAL A 457 -14.79 -1.92 -21.09
CA VAL A 457 -15.92 -1.84 -22.04
C VAL A 457 -15.64 -2.61 -23.35
N TYR A 458 -14.37 -2.71 -23.77
CA TYR A 458 -14.01 -3.33 -25.04
C TYR A 458 -14.49 -4.80 -25.20
N PRO A 459 -14.41 -5.69 -24.20
CA PRO A 459 -14.98 -7.04 -24.28
C PRO A 459 -16.47 -7.05 -24.64
N THR A 460 -17.23 -6.06 -24.17
CA THR A 460 -18.67 -5.96 -24.42
C THR A 460 -19.00 -5.29 -25.73
N LEU A 461 -18.31 -4.21 -26.15
CA LEU A 461 -18.61 -3.47 -27.38
C LEU A 461 -17.85 -3.99 -28.62
N GLY A 462 -16.63 -4.47 -28.43
CA GLY A 462 -15.75 -4.99 -29.48
C GLY A 462 -15.27 -3.91 -30.46
N THR A 463 -15.17 -4.29 -31.74
CA THR A 463 -14.63 -3.43 -32.81
C THR A 463 -15.47 -2.17 -33.09
N GLU A 464 -16.74 -2.13 -32.68
CA GLU A 464 -17.60 -0.95 -32.77
C GLU A 464 -17.01 0.26 -32.01
N LEU A 465 -16.31 0.00 -30.90
CA LEU A 465 -15.64 1.03 -30.10
C LEU A 465 -14.47 1.66 -30.88
N ILE A 466 -13.67 0.83 -31.56
CA ILE A 466 -12.55 1.29 -32.40
C ILE A 466 -13.07 2.05 -33.61
N GLU A 467 -14.14 1.56 -34.22
CA GLU A 467 -14.79 2.22 -35.35
C GLU A 467 -15.29 3.62 -34.99
N LEU A 468 -15.90 3.79 -33.80
CA LEU A 468 -16.33 5.08 -33.28
C LEU A 468 -15.15 6.07 -33.19
N PHE A 469 -14.06 5.70 -32.51
CA PHE A 469 -12.92 6.61 -32.35
C PHE A 469 -12.18 6.86 -33.66
N ARG A 470 -12.11 5.87 -34.55
CA ARG A 470 -11.58 6.05 -35.90
C ARG A 470 -12.38 7.09 -36.68
N GLN A 471 -13.72 7.00 -36.69
CA GLN A 471 -14.57 8.00 -37.36
C GLN A 471 -14.34 9.41 -36.79
N LYS A 472 -14.23 9.54 -35.47
CA LYS A 472 -13.92 10.82 -34.81
C LYS A 472 -12.53 11.35 -35.21
N ALA A 473 -11.51 10.50 -35.20
CA ALA A 473 -10.14 10.87 -35.57
C ALA A 473 -10.05 11.34 -37.02
N VAL A 474 -10.63 10.59 -37.97
CA VAL A 474 -10.60 10.95 -39.41
C VAL A 474 -11.32 12.28 -39.65
N SER A 475 -12.52 12.46 -39.10
CA SER A 475 -13.27 13.71 -39.25
C SER A 475 -12.53 14.92 -38.64
N ALA A 476 -11.96 14.75 -37.46
CA ALA A 476 -11.17 15.81 -36.80
C ALA A 476 -9.90 16.16 -37.61
N LEU A 477 -9.26 15.17 -38.22
CA LEU A 477 -8.08 15.35 -39.06
C LEU A 477 -8.39 16.15 -40.33
N GLU A 478 -9.52 15.86 -40.98
CA GLU A 478 -9.97 16.60 -42.17
C GLU A 478 -10.30 18.07 -41.85
N MET A 479 -10.92 18.30 -40.68
CA MET A 479 -11.33 19.63 -40.21
C MET A 479 -10.21 20.41 -39.50
N ARG A 480 -9.04 19.78 -39.26
CA ARG A 480 -7.93 20.32 -38.45
C ARG A 480 -8.35 20.71 -37.02
N ALA A 481 -9.31 19.97 -36.46
CA ALA A 481 -9.74 20.12 -35.06
C ALA A 481 -8.78 19.33 -34.16
N TRP A 482 -7.63 19.94 -33.83
CA TRP A 482 -6.54 19.25 -33.14
C TRP A 482 -6.91 18.68 -31.76
N ASP A 483 -7.80 19.34 -31.03
CA ASP A 483 -8.24 18.89 -29.71
C ASP A 483 -9.10 17.63 -29.80
N GLU A 484 -9.97 17.56 -30.81
CA GLU A 484 -10.79 16.36 -31.05
C GLU A 484 -9.96 15.21 -31.60
N PHE A 485 -9.00 15.53 -32.48
CA PHE A 485 -8.06 14.53 -32.99
C PHE A 485 -7.20 13.96 -31.86
N GLU A 486 -6.72 14.82 -30.94
CA GLU A 486 -5.96 14.40 -29.76
C GLU A 486 -6.77 13.45 -28.87
N SER A 487 -8.00 13.79 -28.52
CA SER A 487 -8.83 12.95 -27.64
C SER A 487 -9.18 11.61 -28.30
N ALA A 488 -9.45 11.60 -29.61
CA ALA A 488 -9.72 10.36 -30.34
C ALA A 488 -8.46 9.48 -30.45
N SER A 489 -7.30 10.07 -30.75
CA SER A 489 -6.02 9.36 -30.75
C SER A 489 -5.65 8.85 -29.35
N PHE A 490 -5.98 9.59 -28.29
CA PHE A 490 -5.78 9.16 -26.92
C PHE A 490 -6.59 7.90 -26.60
N CYS A 491 -7.89 7.87 -26.92
CA CYS A 491 -8.73 6.69 -26.71
C CYS A 491 -8.26 5.48 -27.52
N LEU A 492 -7.84 5.68 -28.77
CA LEU A 492 -7.27 4.60 -29.58
C LEU A 492 -5.96 4.08 -28.95
N ALA A 493 -5.07 4.97 -28.52
CA ALA A 493 -3.82 4.58 -27.85
C ALA A 493 -4.05 3.73 -26.60
N GLN A 494 -5.09 4.01 -25.81
CA GLN A 494 -5.42 3.23 -24.61
C GLN A 494 -5.94 1.82 -24.94
N LEU A 495 -6.51 1.62 -26.12
CA LEU A 495 -7.03 0.33 -26.58
C LEU A 495 -5.98 -0.54 -27.30
N SER A 496 -4.70 -0.13 -27.33
CA SER A 496 -3.68 -0.81 -28.12
C SER A 496 -3.49 -2.27 -27.75
N GLU A 497 -3.43 -2.57 -26.44
CA GLU A 497 -3.17 -3.94 -25.94
C GLU A 497 -4.34 -4.89 -26.25
N ALA A 498 -5.58 -4.38 -26.15
CA ALA A 498 -6.79 -5.16 -26.41
C ALA A 498 -7.00 -5.47 -27.92
N VAL A 499 -6.33 -4.72 -28.79
CA VAL A 499 -6.50 -4.78 -30.25
C VAL A 499 -5.36 -5.54 -30.95
N ASP A 500 -4.27 -5.83 -30.26
CA ASP A 500 -3.02 -6.35 -30.85
C ASP A 500 -3.21 -7.62 -31.72
N ASP A 501 -4.13 -8.50 -31.32
CA ASP A 501 -4.46 -9.76 -31.99
C ASP A 501 -5.72 -9.71 -32.87
N ASN A 502 -6.37 -8.55 -33.01
CA ASN A 502 -7.63 -8.40 -33.74
C ASN A 502 -7.45 -7.72 -35.10
N ASP A 503 -7.33 -8.52 -36.17
CA ASP A 503 -7.11 -8.05 -37.54
C ASP A 503 -8.15 -7.02 -38.02
N ASP A 504 -9.42 -7.18 -37.64
CA ASP A 504 -10.49 -6.25 -38.03
C ASP A 504 -10.28 -4.88 -37.36
N ALA A 505 -9.92 -4.85 -36.08
CA ALA A 505 -9.59 -3.62 -35.36
C ALA A 505 -8.32 -2.94 -35.92
N LEU A 506 -7.30 -3.71 -36.31
CA LEU A 506 -6.11 -3.19 -36.98
C LEU A 506 -6.41 -2.61 -38.37
N ALA A 507 -7.42 -3.14 -39.09
CA ALA A 507 -7.86 -2.57 -40.35
C ALA A 507 -8.45 -1.15 -40.19
N HIS A 508 -9.11 -0.86 -39.06
CA HIS A 508 -9.57 0.49 -38.75
C HIS A 508 -8.40 1.47 -38.53
N LEU A 509 -7.27 1.03 -37.94
CA LEU A 509 -6.07 1.85 -37.76
C LEU A 509 -5.37 2.16 -39.09
N ASN A 510 -5.31 1.19 -40.01
CA ASN A 510 -4.80 1.39 -41.37
C ASN A 510 -5.48 2.58 -42.06
N ALA A 511 -6.79 2.73 -41.87
CA ALA A 511 -7.57 3.82 -42.46
C ALA A 511 -7.19 5.21 -41.90
N ILE A 512 -6.49 5.30 -40.77
CA ILE A 512 -5.97 6.57 -40.21
C ILE A 512 -4.56 6.82 -40.74
N PHE A 513 -3.66 5.85 -40.62
CA PHE A 513 -2.24 6.03 -40.91
C PHE A 513 -1.88 6.11 -42.39
N ILE A 514 -2.75 5.60 -43.28
CA ILE A 514 -2.57 5.67 -44.74
C ILE A 514 -3.05 7.02 -45.31
N LEU A 515 -3.77 7.83 -44.53
CA LEU A 515 -4.27 9.12 -45.03
C LEU A 515 -3.11 10.07 -45.38
N ASN A 516 -3.19 10.70 -46.56
CA ASN A 516 -2.19 11.69 -46.99
C ASN A 516 -1.99 12.81 -45.96
N ARG A 517 -3.06 13.19 -45.25
CA ARG A 517 -3.01 14.18 -44.17
C ARG A 517 -2.16 13.74 -42.99
N PHE A 518 -2.16 12.44 -42.67
CA PHE A 518 -1.30 11.90 -41.62
C PHE A 518 0.17 11.97 -42.04
N THR A 519 0.50 11.63 -43.29
CA THR A 519 1.86 11.82 -43.84
C THR A 519 2.29 13.28 -43.82
N GLU A 520 1.41 14.23 -44.17
CA GLU A 520 1.71 15.67 -44.07
C GLU A 520 2.08 16.10 -42.65
N ILE A 521 1.43 15.53 -41.64
CA ILE A 521 1.70 15.80 -40.22
C ILE A 521 3.06 15.23 -39.79
N CYS A 522 3.35 13.99 -40.19
CA CYS A 522 4.64 13.36 -39.87
C CYS A 522 5.82 14.15 -40.44
N LEU A 523 5.65 14.78 -41.60
CA LEU A 523 6.67 15.58 -42.26
C LEU A 523 6.72 17.05 -41.76
N ASN A 524 5.62 17.61 -41.27
CA ASN A 524 5.51 18.99 -40.79
C ASN A 524 5.14 19.07 -39.31
N SER A 525 5.85 18.31 -38.48
CA SER A 525 5.45 18.11 -37.08
C SER A 525 5.42 19.41 -36.26
N ASP A 526 6.17 20.44 -36.65
CA ASP A 526 6.30 21.73 -35.93
C ASP A 526 5.02 22.55 -35.85
N GLN A 527 4.03 22.25 -36.68
CA GLN A 527 2.74 22.94 -36.69
C GLN A 527 1.72 22.31 -35.72
N LEU A 528 2.05 21.18 -35.09
CA LEU A 528 1.15 20.50 -34.17
C LEU A 528 1.14 21.16 -32.78
N PRO A 529 -0.04 21.27 -32.15
CA PRO A 529 -0.12 21.54 -30.73
C PRO A 529 0.64 20.49 -29.91
N ILE A 530 1.23 20.93 -28.80
CA ILE A 530 2.15 20.10 -28.02
C ILE A 530 1.49 18.83 -27.46
N LYS A 531 0.23 18.94 -27.01
CA LYS A 531 -0.54 17.81 -26.47
C LYS A 531 -0.86 16.78 -27.54
N THR A 532 -1.32 17.22 -28.71
CA THR A 532 -1.54 16.34 -29.86
C THR A 532 -0.26 15.61 -30.26
N ARG A 533 0.88 16.32 -30.30
CA ARG A 533 2.18 15.72 -30.58
C ARG A 533 2.56 14.66 -29.53
N GLN A 534 2.39 14.94 -28.24
CA GLN A 534 2.66 13.98 -27.15
C GLN A 534 1.81 12.71 -27.29
N THR A 535 0.49 12.86 -27.50
CA THR A 535 -0.45 11.73 -27.63
C THR A 535 -0.15 10.87 -28.86
N LEU A 536 0.21 11.48 -30.00
CA LEU A 536 0.62 10.74 -31.18
C LEU A 536 1.93 9.97 -30.97
N VAL A 537 2.92 10.60 -30.33
CA VAL A 537 4.20 9.94 -30.02
C VAL A 537 3.98 8.70 -29.15
N ASP A 538 3.08 8.79 -28.17
CA ASP A 538 2.69 7.66 -27.32
C ASP A 538 1.95 6.57 -28.11
N MET A 539 0.90 6.95 -28.84
CA MET A 539 0.10 6.05 -29.68
C MET A 539 0.98 5.22 -30.64
N LEU A 540 1.91 5.87 -31.33
CA LEU A 540 2.82 5.21 -32.28
C LEU A 540 3.76 4.21 -31.60
N GLY A 541 4.17 4.47 -30.36
CA GLY A 541 4.99 3.54 -29.58
C GLY A 541 4.21 2.36 -29.02
N LYS A 542 2.90 2.49 -28.80
CA LYS A 542 2.03 1.42 -28.30
C LYS A 542 1.68 0.38 -29.39
N TYR A 543 1.50 0.79 -30.66
CA TYR A 543 1.13 -0.09 -31.78
C TYR A 543 2.31 -0.83 -32.44
N GLN A 544 3.14 -1.50 -31.65
CA GLN A 544 4.35 -2.19 -32.15
C GLN A 544 4.05 -3.31 -33.16
N SER A 545 3.15 -4.23 -32.81
CA SER A 545 2.78 -5.38 -33.67
C SER A 545 2.21 -4.94 -35.03
N TYR A 546 1.46 -3.84 -35.04
CA TYR A 546 0.87 -3.28 -36.24
C TYR A 546 1.96 -2.82 -37.22
N PHE A 547 3.01 -2.17 -36.71
CA PHE A 547 4.12 -1.72 -37.55
C PHE A 547 5.04 -2.86 -38.00
N GLU A 548 5.13 -3.96 -37.24
CA GLU A 548 5.80 -5.18 -37.71
C GLU A 548 5.10 -5.76 -38.95
N ARG A 549 3.77 -5.71 -38.99
CA ARG A 549 2.97 -6.15 -40.14
C ARG A 549 2.97 -5.14 -41.31
N ASN A 550 3.24 -3.86 -41.03
CA ASN A 550 3.21 -2.77 -42.01
C ASN A 550 4.53 -1.96 -42.05
N PRO A 551 5.66 -2.59 -42.41
CA PRO A 551 6.98 -1.95 -42.33
C PRO A 551 7.17 -0.76 -43.27
N SER A 552 6.33 -0.62 -44.32
CA SER A 552 6.37 0.50 -45.25
C SER A 552 6.06 1.86 -44.60
N LEU A 553 5.34 1.86 -43.47
CA LEU A 553 4.98 3.08 -42.75
C LEU A 553 6.06 3.53 -41.74
N LEU A 554 7.05 2.68 -41.44
CA LEU A 554 8.08 2.95 -40.43
C LEU A 554 8.92 4.21 -40.74
N PRO A 555 9.41 4.46 -41.97
CA PRO A 555 10.27 5.62 -42.22
C PRO A 555 9.62 6.97 -41.89
N GLN A 556 8.34 7.15 -42.24
CA GLN A 556 7.61 8.38 -41.94
C GLN A 556 7.32 8.53 -40.43
N VAL A 557 6.98 7.43 -39.75
CA VAL A 557 6.73 7.40 -38.30
C VAL A 557 8.00 7.72 -37.51
N LEU A 558 9.13 7.12 -37.91
CA LEU A 558 10.42 7.37 -37.28
C LEU A 558 10.89 8.80 -37.50
N THR A 559 10.69 9.35 -38.70
CA THR A 559 10.96 10.78 -38.98
C THR A 559 10.22 11.68 -37.99
N PHE A 560 8.94 11.40 -37.76
CA PHE A 560 8.13 12.12 -36.77
C PHE A 560 8.64 11.95 -35.33
N LEU A 561 8.94 10.73 -34.91
CA LEU A 561 9.44 10.43 -33.55
C LEU A 561 10.80 11.10 -33.28
N PHE A 562 11.73 11.04 -34.22
CA PHE A 562 13.02 11.71 -34.10
C PHE A 562 12.90 13.24 -34.09
N SER A 563 11.97 13.81 -34.87
CA SER A 563 11.69 15.25 -34.79
C SER A 563 11.16 15.65 -33.40
N SER A 564 10.32 14.79 -32.82
CA SER A 564 9.72 14.99 -31.49
C SER A 564 10.73 14.78 -30.35
N LEU A 565 11.83 14.07 -30.59
CA LEU A 565 12.89 13.85 -29.61
C LEU A 565 13.58 15.17 -29.20
N ASN A 566 13.65 16.15 -30.11
CA ASN A 566 14.20 17.48 -29.86
C ASN A 566 13.25 18.43 -29.11
N VAL A 567 12.03 17.99 -28.80
CA VAL A 567 11.04 18.77 -28.06
C VAL A 567 11.03 18.29 -26.62
N GLY A 568 11.51 19.13 -25.68
CA GLY A 568 11.77 18.71 -24.30
C GLY A 568 10.62 18.00 -23.58
N SER A 569 9.36 18.39 -23.84
CA SER A 569 8.17 17.75 -23.24
C SER A 569 7.77 16.42 -23.90
N CYS A 570 8.32 16.09 -25.07
CA CYS A 570 8.10 14.84 -25.80
C CYS A 570 9.29 13.88 -25.70
N THR A 571 10.49 14.36 -25.34
CA THR A 571 11.74 13.60 -25.41
C THR A 571 11.65 12.23 -24.72
N ASN A 572 11.05 12.18 -23.52
CA ASN A 572 10.95 10.93 -22.75
C ASN A 572 10.05 9.91 -23.48
N THR A 573 8.83 10.30 -23.85
CA THR A 573 7.89 9.45 -24.59
C THR A 573 8.44 9.07 -25.96
N ALA A 574 9.06 10.00 -26.69
CA ALA A 574 9.64 9.75 -28.00
C ALA A 574 10.79 8.74 -27.94
N SER A 575 11.71 8.89 -26.97
CA SER A 575 12.80 7.93 -26.76
C SER A 575 12.29 6.53 -26.43
N ARG A 576 11.19 6.42 -25.67
CA ARG A 576 10.53 5.15 -25.35
C ARG A 576 9.91 4.51 -26.60
N SER A 577 9.13 5.28 -27.37
CA SER A 577 8.50 4.81 -28.61
C SER A 577 9.53 4.37 -29.66
N ILE A 578 10.62 5.12 -29.83
CA ILE A 578 11.74 4.74 -30.71
C ILE A 578 12.36 3.43 -30.23
N GLY A 579 12.64 3.30 -28.93
CA GLY A 579 13.21 2.08 -28.37
C GLY A 579 12.33 0.85 -28.59
N PHE A 580 11.01 0.98 -28.38
CA PHE A 580 10.05 -0.09 -28.63
C PHE A 580 9.96 -0.50 -30.09
N LEU A 581 9.71 0.45 -31.00
CA LEU A 581 9.63 0.16 -32.44
C LEU A 581 10.95 -0.41 -32.98
N SER A 582 12.09 0.04 -32.46
CA SER A 582 13.41 -0.48 -32.87
C SER A 582 13.62 -1.95 -32.44
N LYS A 583 13.08 -2.36 -31.29
CA LYS A 583 13.16 -3.75 -30.80
C LYS A 583 12.22 -4.68 -31.57
N SER A 584 10.96 -4.27 -31.73
CA SER A 584 9.92 -5.00 -32.45
C SER A 584 10.23 -5.12 -33.95
N CYS A 585 10.51 -4.00 -34.62
CA CYS A 585 10.74 -3.96 -36.06
C CYS A 585 12.23 -4.10 -36.47
N ARG A 586 13.08 -4.72 -35.63
CA ARG A 586 14.55 -4.73 -35.80
C ARG A 586 15.03 -5.19 -37.18
N GLN A 587 14.37 -6.19 -37.77
CA GLN A 587 14.74 -6.74 -39.07
C GLN A 587 14.42 -5.78 -40.23
N ALA A 588 13.29 -5.06 -40.14
CA ALA A 588 12.86 -4.11 -41.16
C ALA A 588 13.71 -2.82 -41.15
N LEU A 589 14.34 -2.50 -40.03
CA LEU A 589 15.10 -1.25 -39.82
C LEU A 589 16.59 -1.36 -40.13
N VAL A 590 17.09 -2.55 -40.48
CA VAL A 590 18.53 -2.76 -40.78
C VAL A 590 19.03 -1.84 -41.90
N THR A 591 18.19 -1.52 -42.89
CA THR A 591 18.56 -0.63 -44.00
C THR A 591 18.72 0.84 -43.59
N GLU A 592 18.08 1.25 -42.48
CA GLU A 592 18.05 2.63 -41.99
C GLU A 592 19.12 2.90 -40.90
N LEU A 593 19.90 1.89 -40.51
CA LEU A 593 20.95 1.99 -39.48
C LEU A 593 21.89 3.20 -39.65
N PRO A 594 22.42 3.52 -40.86
CA PRO A 594 23.29 4.69 -41.04
C PRO A 594 22.60 6.02 -40.72
N VAL A 595 21.29 6.12 -41.02
CA VAL A 595 20.49 7.32 -40.73
C VAL A 595 20.27 7.43 -39.22
N PHE A 596 19.98 6.33 -38.54
CA PHE A 596 19.79 6.30 -37.09
C PHE A 596 21.04 6.71 -36.33
N LEU A 597 22.22 6.24 -36.74
CA LEU A 597 23.49 6.63 -36.12
C LEU A 597 23.75 8.13 -36.27
N LYS A 598 23.49 8.68 -37.46
CA LYS A 598 23.59 10.12 -37.68
C LYS A 598 22.65 10.89 -36.76
N ILE A 599 21.36 10.52 -36.70
CA ILE A 599 20.39 11.20 -35.85
C ILE A 599 20.75 11.07 -34.36
N CYS A 600 21.26 9.90 -33.94
CA CYS A 600 21.75 9.72 -32.58
C CYS A 600 22.91 10.67 -32.26
N SER A 601 23.87 10.84 -33.18
CA SER A 601 24.99 11.76 -33.01
C SER A 601 24.55 13.23 -32.94
N GLU A 602 23.52 13.61 -33.71
CA GLU A 602 22.91 14.95 -33.66
C GLU A 602 22.15 15.15 -32.34
N PHE A 603 21.39 14.13 -31.91
CA PHE A 603 20.67 14.16 -30.65
C PHE A 603 21.62 14.31 -29.47
N GLN A 604 22.76 13.62 -29.41
CA GLN A 604 23.76 13.76 -28.34
C GLN A 604 24.24 15.21 -28.12
N GLN A 605 24.15 16.07 -29.14
CA GLN A 605 24.53 17.49 -29.06
C GLN A 605 23.36 18.41 -28.69
N SER A 606 22.14 17.88 -28.62
CA SER A 606 20.91 18.60 -28.31
C SER A 606 20.80 18.94 -26.82
N LYS A 607 20.17 20.08 -26.53
CA LYS A 607 19.87 20.51 -25.15
C LYS A 607 18.76 19.69 -24.48
N ALA A 608 17.97 18.96 -25.27
CA ALA A 608 16.87 18.13 -24.78
C ALA A 608 17.34 16.77 -24.22
N VAL A 609 18.60 16.38 -24.42
CA VAL A 609 19.12 15.07 -24.00
C VAL A 609 19.10 14.93 -22.48
N THR A 610 18.53 13.81 -22.05
CA THR A 610 18.69 13.26 -20.70
C THR A 610 19.38 11.91 -20.78
N VAL A 611 20.01 11.47 -19.68
CA VAL A 611 20.66 10.14 -19.58
C VAL A 611 19.70 9.03 -20.02
N GLN A 612 18.49 9.02 -19.47
CA GLN A 612 17.46 8.02 -19.77
C GLN A 612 17.01 8.06 -21.24
N SER A 613 16.85 9.24 -21.82
CA SER A 613 16.43 9.36 -23.22
C SER A 613 17.50 8.87 -24.19
N LEU A 614 18.78 9.15 -23.91
CA LEU A 614 19.88 8.69 -24.75
C LEU A 614 20.07 7.19 -24.61
N GLU A 615 20.04 6.67 -23.38
CA GLU A 615 20.11 5.23 -23.07
C GLU A 615 19.08 4.43 -23.89
N ARG A 616 17.81 4.86 -23.91
CA ARG A 616 16.75 4.18 -24.66
C ARG A 616 16.96 4.23 -26.17
N VAL A 617 17.44 5.35 -26.70
CA VAL A 617 17.73 5.50 -28.12
C VAL A 617 18.89 4.59 -28.54
N VAL A 618 20.01 4.59 -27.80
CA VAL A 618 21.15 3.72 -28.12
C VAL A 618 20.82 2.24 -27.92
N GLU A 619 19.99 1.90 -26.92
CA GLU A 619 19.46 0.55 -26.72
C GLU A 619 18.60 0.10 -27.91
N GLY A 620 17.73 0.97 -28.43
CA GLY A 620 16.94 0.71 -29.63
C GLY A 620 17.81 0.49 -30.88
N ILE A 621 18.79 1.36 -31.12
CA ILE A 621 19.71 1.21 -32.26
C ILE A 621 20.53 -0.08 -32.13
N ALA A 622 21.00 -0.40 -30.91
CA ALA A 622 21.71 -1.65 -30.64
C ALA A 622 20.85 -2.89 -30.93
N ALA A 623 19.54 -2.85 -30.67
CA ALA A 623 18.61 -3.93 -31.04
C ALA A 623 18.49 -4.11 -32.57
N VAL A 624 18.54 -3.03 -33.35
CA VAL A 624 18.59 -3.12 -34.82
C VAL A 624 19.94 -3.67 -35.29
N VAL A 625 21.05 -3.27 -34.66
CA VAL A 625 22.39 -3.81 -34.95
C VAL A 625 22.45 -5.32 -34.66
N GLN A 626 21.79 -5.78 -33.59
CA GLN A 626 21.70 -7.20 -33.22
C GLN A 626 21.11 -8.06 -34.34
N ALA A 627 20.18 -7.51 -35.13
CA ALA A 627 19.51 -8.18 -36.24
C ALA A 627 20.41 -8.43 -37.48
N LEU A 628 21.65 -7.90 -37.51
CA LEU A 628 22.59 -8.16 -38.59
C LEU A 628 23.04 -9.64 -38.62
N PRO A 629 23.29 -10.20 -39.82
CA PRO A 629 23.45 -11.64 -40.00
C PRO A 629 24.77 -12.23 -39.48
N SER A 630 25.82 -11.41 -39.27
CA SER A 630 27.13 -11.90 -38.82
C SER A 630 27.78 -10.97 -37.82
N ASP A 631 28.56 -11.53 -36.89
CA ASP A 631 29.28 -10.75 -35.88
C ASP A 631 30.31 -9.79 -36.48
N ALA A 632 30.91 -10.15 -37.62
CA ALA A 632 31.77 -9.27 -38.40
C ALA A 632 31.02 -8.05 -38.97
N ALA A 633 29.75 -8.19 -39.33
CA ALA A 633 28.92 -7.08 -39.78
C ALA A 633 28.43 -6.20 -38.62
N LYS A 634 28.24 -6.78 -37.43
CA LYS A 634 27.85 -6.04 -36.20
C LYS A 634 28.98 -5.18 -35.65
N ALA A 635 30.21 -5.70 -35.66
CA ALA A 635 31.39 -5.07 -35.05
C ALA A 635 31.57 -3.57 -35.36
N PRO A 636 31.55 -3.09 -36.62
CA PRO A 636 31.77 -1.66 -36.91
C PRO A 636 30.70 -0.76 -36.30
N TYR A 637 29.44 -1.17 -36.33
CA TYR A 637 28.33 -0.39 -35.76
C TYR A 637 28.38 -0.37 -34.23
N ILE A 638 28.79 -1.48 -33.59
CA ILE A 638 28.98 -1.55 -32.14
C ILE A 638 30.15 -0.64 -31.72
N GLU A 639 31.23 -0.63 -32.49
CA GLU A 639 32.39 0.25 -32.23
C GLU A 639 32.01 1.74 -32.36
N GLU A 640 31.25 2.10 -33.40
CA GLU A 640 30.74 3.46 -33.60
C GLU A 640 29.81 3.89 -32.44
N LEU A 641 28.94 3.00 -31.96
CA LEU A 641 28.04 3.28 -30.83
C LEU A 641 28.77 3.41 -29.49
N LEU A 642 29.76 2.56 -29.21
CA LEU A 642 30.47 2.55 -27.92
C LEU A 642 31.55 3.63 -27.82
N GLY A 643 32.18 4.00 -28.94
CA GLY A 643 33.30 4.93 -29.00
C GLY A 643 33.11 6.24 -28.21
N PRO A 644 31.98 6.96 -28.38
CA PRO A 644 31.69 8.17 -27.61
C PRO A 644 31.69 7.92 -26.09
N PHE A 645 31.12 6.82 -25.62
CA PHE A 645 30.98 6.53 -24.19
C PHE A 645 32.28 6.05 -23.55
N PHE A 646 33.18 5.42 -24.31
CA PHE A 646 34.55 5.18 -23.87
C PHE A 646 35.31 6.49 -23.65
N SER A 647 35.16 7.46 -24.56
CA SER A 647 35.77 8.79 -24.40
C SER A 647 35.18 9.57 -23.21
N GLN A 648 33.87 9.43 -22.95
CA GLN A 648 33.23 10.04 -21.78
C GLN A 648 33.73 9.41 -20.48
N SER A 649 33.93 8.09 -20.43
CA SER A 649 34.48 7.41 -19.25
C SER A 649 35.93 7.83 -18.97
N ALA A 650 36.75 7.99 -20.00
CA ALA A 650 38.11 8.53 -19.87
C ALA A 650 38.08 9.98 -19.35
N SER A 651 37.19 10.82 -19.89
CA SER A 651 37.02 12.21 -19.44
C SER A 651 36.52 12.30 -18.00
N ALA A 652 35.61 11.41 -17.60
CA ALA A 652 35.12 11.32 -16.23
C ALA A 652 36.26 11.04 -15.24
N ARG A 653 37.21 10.18 -15.62
CA ARG A 653 38.42 9.93 -14.83
C ARG A 653 39.29 11.17 -14.69
N ASP A 654 39.50 11.89 -15.79
CA ASP A 654 40.30 13.11 -15.78
C ASP A 654 39.66 14.18 -14.90
N ASP A 655 38.34 14.33 -14.95
CA ASP A 655 37.59 15.26 -14.10
C ASP A 655 37.69 14.85 -12.62
N ALA A 656 37.60 13.55 -12.31
CA ALA A 656 37.81 13.04 -10.96
C ALA A 656 39.25 13.30 -10.44
N GLN A 657 40.26 13.14 -11.29
CA GLN A 657 41.66 13.44 -10.93
C GLN A 657 41.91 14.94 -10.70
N ARG A 658 41.14 15.80 -11.38
CA ARG A 658 41.15 17.27 -11.14
C ARG A 658 40.35 17.68 -9.91
N GLY A 659 39.61 16.76 -9.29
CA GLY A 659 38.77 17.01 -8.12
C GLY A 659 37.37 17.55 -8.43
N ASP A 660 36.94 17.57 -9.70
CA ASP A 660 35.57 17.93 -10.09
C ASP A 660 34.66 16.69 -10.05
N LEU A 661 34.12 16.42 -8.87
CA LEU A 661 33.35 15.21 -8.59
C LEU A 661 32.00 15.20 -9.31
N ASP A 662 31.30 16.34 -9.38
CA ASP A 662 29.96 16.43 -9.96
C ASP A 662 30.00 16.17 -11.48
N SER A 663 30.98 16.75 -12.18
CA SER A 663 31.20 16.49 -13.61
C SER A 663 31.64 15.04 -13.84
N ALA A 664 32.52 14.50 -12.99
CA ALA A 664 32.99 13.13 -13.09
C ALA A 664 31.85 12.11 -12.92
N HIS A 665 31.00 12.28 -11.90
CA HIS A 665 29.83 11.43 -11.67
C HIS A 665 28.80 11.57 -12.78
N SER A 666 28.49 12.78 -13.23
CA SER A 666 27.53 13.01 -14.32
C SER A 666 27.96 12.32 -15.63
N ARG A 667 29.24 12.46 -16.02
CA ARG A 667 29.79 11.80 -17.21
C ARG A 667 29.88 10.30 -17.05
N GLY A 668 30.34 9.83 -15.89
CA GLY A 668 30.47 8.41 -15.59
C GLY A 668 29.12 7.70 -15.60
N HIS A 669 28.11 8.30 -14.98
CA HIS A 669 26.74 7.79 -14.97
C HIS A 669 26.15 7.71 -16.38
N LEU A 670 26.27 8.79 -17.17
CA LEU A 670 25.82 8.80 -18.57
C LEU A 670 26.48 7.68 -19.39
N ALA A 671 27.80 7.54 -19.29
CA ALA A 671 28.56 6.56 -20.05
C ALA A 671 28.16 5.13 -19.66
N LEU A 672 28.13 4.81 -18.35
CA LEU A 672 27.78 3.48 -17.87
C LEU A 672 26.34 3.09 -18.23
N LYS A 673 25.36 3.99 -18.05
CA LYS A 673 23.96 3.74 -18.43
C LYS A 673 23.81 3.48 -19.93
N CYS A 674 24.44 4.29 -20.79
CA CYS A 674 24.37 4.09 -22.24
C CYS A 674 25.10 2.82 -22.69
N ILE A 675 26.27 2.50 -22.12
CA ILE A 675 26.98 1.23 -22.39
C ILE A 675 26.12 0.03 -21.97
N ALA A 676 25.49 0.11 -20.79
CA ALA A 676 24.57 -0.93 -20.33
C ALA A 676 23.34 -1.06 -21.25
N GLY A 677 22.75 0.05 -21.69
CA GLY A 677 21.67 0.10 -22.67
C GLY A 677 22.03 -0.55 -24.01
N ILE A 678 23.20 -0.23 -24.56
CA ILE A 678 23.73 -0.90 -25.77
C ILE A 678 23.85 -2.42 -25.53
N GLY A 679 24.41 -2.82 -24.39
CA GLY A 679 24.53 -4.24 -24.03
C GLY A 679 23.19 -4.94 -23.91
N ARG A 680 22.15 -4.30 -23.36
CA ARG A 680 20.78 -4.83 -23.32
C ARG A 680 20.15 -4.93 -24.70
N GLY A 681 20.36 -3.93 -25.57
CA GLY A 681 19.87 -3.94 -26.95
C GLY A 681 20.50 -5.04 -27.81
N LEU A 682 21.76 -5.39 -27.55
CA LEU A 682 22.47 -6.47 -28.26
C LEU A 682 22.05 -7.89 -27.86
N ARG A 683 21.14 -8.05 -26.90
CA ARG A 683 20.64 -9.37 -26.49
C ARG A 683 19.83 -10.03 -27.60
N SER A 684 19.98 -11.34 -27.73
CA SER A 684 19.22 -12.13 -28.69
C SER A 684 17.75 -12.18 -28.31
N ASP A 685 16.86 -12.23 -29.32
CA ASP A 685 15.42 -12.19 -29.10
C ASP A 685 14.93 -13.49 -28.43
N THR A 686 14.58 -13.40 -27.15
CA THR A 686 14.09 -14.52 -26.34
C THR A 686 12.64 -14.95 -26.62
N GLU A 687 12.01 -14.50 -27.71
CA GLU A 687 10.66 -14.95 -28.10
C GLU A 687 10.60 -16.35 -28.74
N GLN A 688 11.74 -16.92 -29.15
CA GLN A 688 11.80 -18.37 -29.21
C GLN A 688 11.93 -18.88 -27.78
N VAL A 689 10.84 -19.43 -27.25
CA VAL A 689 10.82 -20.30 -26.06
C VAL A 689 12.17 -21.01 -26.00
N ILE A 690 12.97 -20.70 -24.99
CA ILE A 690 14.17 -21.47 -24.71
C ILE A 690 13.64 -22.85 -24.36
N ASP A 691 13.58 -23.74 -25.35
CA ASP A 691 13.38 -25.15 -25.17
C ASP A 691 14.65 -25.63 -24.46
N LEU A 692 14.58 -25.64 -23.12
CA LEU A 692 15.65 -26.03 -22.22
C LEU A 692 16.08 -27.50 -22.42
N GLU A 693 15.39 -28.26 -23.28
CA GLU A 693 15.67 -29.66 -23.63
C GLU A 693 16.28 -29.88 -25.02
N ARG A 694 16.46 -28.85 -25.87
CA ARG A 694 17.16 -29.04 -27.16
C ARG A 694 18.67 -29.06 -26.98
N GLU A 695 19.26 -30.25 -27.06
CA GLU A 695 20.66 -30.46 -27.44
C GLU A 695 20.89 -29.97 -28.89
N GLY A 696 20.98 -28.65 -29.07
CA GLY A 696 21.19 -27.99 -30.35
C GLY A 696 22.66 -27.63 -30.55
N THR A 697 23.31 -28.32 -31.47
CA THR A 697 24.66 -28.09 -32.00
C THR A 697 24.84 -26.69 -32.63
N SER A 698 24.92 -25.63 -31.84
CA SER A 698 25.54 -24.37 -32.23
C SER A 698 26.86 -24.23 -31.49
N SER A 699 27.92 -23.78 -32.16
CA SER A 699 29.25 -23.68 -31.54
C SER A 699 29.21 -22.66 -30.39
N ASP A 700 29.12 -23.18 -29.17
CA ASP A 700 29.06 -22.51 -27.85
C ASP A 700 30.28 -21.61 -27.52
N ASP A 701 31.11 -21.24 -28.49
CA ASP A 701 32.39 -20.61 -28.25
C ASP A 701 32.35 -19.13 -28.65
N ASN A 702 32.33 -18.22 -27.66
CA ASN A 702 32.41 -16.76 -27.81
C ASN A 702 33.80 -16.28 -28.32
N SER A 703 34.45 -17.10 -29.14
CA SER A 703 35.83 -16.98 -29.60
C SER A 703 36.08 -15.72 -30.42
N PHE A 704 35.12 -15.32 -31.27
CA PHE A 704 35.20 -14.09 -32.07
C PHE A 704 35.32 -12.85 -31.17
N TRP A 705 34.36 -12.64 -30.27
CA TRP A 705 34.36 -11.47 -29.37
C TRP A 705 35.45 -11.53 -28.31
N SER A 706 35.81 -12.73 -27.85
CA SER A 706 36.89 -12.93 -26.86
C SER A 706 38.28 -12.52 -27.37
N GLY A 707 38.47 -12.49 -28.70
CA GLY A 707 39.67 -11.97 -29.35
C GLY A 707 39.49 -10.58 -29.97
N HIS A 708 38.29 -9.99 -29.90
CA HIS A 708 38.00 -8.70 -30.52
C HIS A 708 38.37 -7.53 -29.59
N PRO A 709 38.95 -6.42 -30.10
CA PRO A 709 39.37 -5.27 -29.29
C PRO A 709 38.26 -4.67 -28.40
N ILE A 710 37.00 -4.74 -28.85
CA ILE A 710 35.84 -4.21 -28.11
C ILE A 710 35.73 -4.80 -26.70
N GLN A 711 35.97 -6.11 -26.51
CA GLN A 711 35.86 -6.73 -25.19
C GLN A 711 36.97 -6.25 -24.24
N GLU A 712 38.18 -6.04 -24.78
CA GLU A 712 39.29 -5.46 -24.02
C GLU A 712 38.99 -3.99 -23.67
N GLN A 713 38.47 -3.20 -24.61
CA GLN A 713 38.06 -1.81 -24.38
C GLN A 713 36.94 -1.69 -23.33
N LEU A 714 35.93 -2.55 -23.37
CA LEU A 714 34.87 -2.62 -22.34
C LEU A 714 35.46 -2.93 -20.96
N SER A 715 36.37 -3.90 -20.89
CA SER A 715 37.05 -4.27 -19.63
C SER A 715 37.90 -3.11 -19.10
N GLN A 716 38.69 -2.46 -19.96
CA GLN A 716 39.49 -1.28 -19.60
C GLN A 716 38.61 -0.10 -19.16
N CYS A 717 37.47 0.11 -19.83
CA CYS A 717 36.49 1.13 -19.47
C CYS A 717 35.94 0.90 -18.06
N LEU A 718 35.60 -0.33 -17.68
CA LEU A 718 35.14 -0.63 -16.33
C LEU A 718 36.25 -0.48 -15.29
N LEU A 719 37.49 -0.86 -15.64
CA LEU A 719 38.66 -0.72 -14.75
C LEU A 719 38.99 0.75 -14.42
N VAL A 720 38.58 1.71 -15.24
CA VAL A 720 38.72 3.14 -14.93
C VAL A 720 38.06 3.47 -13.59
N TYR A 721 36.88 2.92 -13.33
CA TYR A 721 36.08 3.21 -12.13
C TYR A 721 36.59 2.49 -10.87
N LEU A 722 37.35 1.40 -11.00
CA LEU A 722 37.97 0.73 -9.85
C LEU A 722 39.30 1.39 -9.41
N ASN A 723 39.94 2.17 -10.27
CA ASN A 723 41.29 2.69 -10.04
C ASN A 723 41.31 4.19 -9.69
N GLY A 724 40.97 4.51 -8.44
CA GLY A 724 41.07 5.87 -7.90
C GLY A 724 39.91 6.79 -8.29
N PHE A 725 38.79 6.24 -8.72
CA PHE A 725 37.55 6.98 -8.97
C PHE A 725 36.67 6.97 -7.71
N PRO A 726 36.02 8.09 -7.33
CA PRO A 726 35.14 8.14 -6.17
C PRO A 726 33.83 7.41 -6.47
N LEU A 727 33.66 6.22 -5.90
CA LEU A 727 32.47 5.39 -6.10
C LEU A 727 31.30 5.89 -5.24
N ASP A 728 30.15 6.09 -5.88
CA ASP A 728 28.85 6.31 -5.26
C ASP A 728 27.87 5.20 -5.70
N HIS A 729 26.65 5.24 -5.18
CA HIS A 729 25.61 4.28 -5.55
C HIS A 729 25.33 4.27 -7.07
N THR A 730 25.28 5.44 -7.72
CA THR A 730 24.87 5.53 -9.13
C THR A 730 25.90 4.94 -10.09
N ILE A 731 27.19 5.11 -9.79
CA ILE A 731 28.29 4.54 -10.57
C ILE A 731 28.39 3.03 -10.32
N ILE A 732 28.23 2.57 -9.08
CA ILE A 732 28.25 1.13 -8.77
C ILE A 732 27.08 0.41 -9.45
N GLU A 733 25.89 1.04 -9.47
CA GLU A 733 24.74 0.53 -10.22
C GLU A 733 25.04 0.45 -11.71
N GLY A 734 25.59 1.51 -12.31
CA GLY A 734 25.99 1.51 -13.71
C GLY A 734 26.99 0.39 -14.06
N ILE A 735 28.01 0.17 -13.23
CA ILE A 735 28.95 -0.95 -13.40
C ILE A 735 28.22 -2.29 -13.37
N CYS A 736 27.34 -2.49 -12.38
CA CYS A 736 26.58 -3.72 -12.24
C CYS A 736 25.64 -3.98 -13.43
N GLU A 737 25.03 -2.95 -13.99
CA GLU A 737 24.17 -3.07 -15.18
C GLU A 737 24.97 -3.44 -16.44
N VAL A 738 26.16 -2.88 -16.63
CA VAL A 738 27.07 -3.28 -17.73
C VAL A 738 27.45 -4.76 -17.60
N LEU A 739 27.77 -5.23 -16.39
CA LEU A 739 28.06 -6.65 -16.15
C LEU A 739 26.84 -7.54 -16.44
N LYS A 740 25.66 -7.14 -15.96
CA LYS A 740 24.40 -7.86 -16.18
C LYS A 740 24.01 -7.96 -17.64
N ALA A 741 24.45 -7.03 -18.50
CA ALA A 741 24.13 -7.03 -19.92
C ALA A 741 24.43 -8.39 -20.58
N GLY A 742 25.55 -9.04 -20.22
CA GLY A 742 25.97 -10.32 -20.78
C GLY A 742 25.51 -11.59 -20.05
N PHE A 743 24.81 -11.51 -18.92
CA PHE A 743 24.45 -12.70 -18.13
C PHE A 743 23.41 -13.61 -18.81
N THR A 744 22.62 -13.09 -19.74
CA THR A 744 21.58 -13.85 -20.45
C THR A 744 22.05 -14.39 -21.79
N GLU A 745 23.23 -13.99 -22.27
CA GLU A 745 23.77 -14.35 -23.58
C GLU A 745 24.88 -15.39 -23.47
N THR A 746 25.02 -16.23 -24.50
CA THR A 746 26.14 -17.18 -24.65
C THR A 746 27.28 -16.62 -25.50
N THR A 747 26.97 -15.71 -26.42
CA THR A 747 27.95 -15.05 -27.32
C THR A 747 27.70 -13.55 -27.36
N GLY A 748 28.77 -12.75 -27.47
CA GLY A 748 28.67 -11.30 -27.57
C GLY A 748 29.80 -10.55 -26.84
N PRO A 749 29.91 -9.23 -27.08
CA PRO A 749 30.97 -8.40 -26.51
C PRO A 749 30.84 -8.18 -24.99
N PHE A 750 29.63 -8.28 -24.44
CA PHE A 750 29.34 -8.13 -23.01
C PHE A 750 29.44 -9.43 -22.19
N VAL A 751 29.70 -10.57 -22.85
CA VAL A 751 29.90 -11.86 -22.17
C VAL A 751 31.33 -11.91 -21.62
N PHE A 752 31.54 -11.36 -20.43
CA PHE A 752 32.83 -11.33 -19.75
C PHE A 752 33.21 -12.69 -19.15
N ARG A 753 34.52 -12.92 -18.97
CA ARG A 753 35.01 -14.12 -18.26
C ARG A 753 34.57 -14.09 -16.79
N PRO A 754 34.15 -15.23 -16.19
CA PRO A 754 33.75 -15.33 -14.77
C PRO A 754 34.70 -14.64 -13.79
N ALA A 755 36.01 -14.86 -13.94
CA ALA A 755 37.03 -14.24 -13.09
C ALA A 755 37.01 -12.70 -13.10
N ILE A 756 36.68 -12.08 -14.24
CA ILE A 756 36.58 -10.62 -14.37
C ILE A 756 35.37 -10.13 -13.56
N ILE A 757 34.22 -10.77 -13.71
CA ILE A 757 32.99 -10.43 -12.99
C ILE A 757 33.19 -10.57 -11.48
N ALA A 758 33.77 -11.68 -11.03
CA ALA A 758 34.08 -11.89 -9.62
C ALA A 758 35.07 -10.86 -9.08
N HIS A 759 36.07 -10.44 -9.86
CA HIS A 759 37.00 -9.39 -9.48
C HIS A 759 36.29 -8.05 -9.25
N PHE A 760 35.44 -7.61 -10.18
CA PHE A 760 34.66 -6.37 -10.01
C PHE A 760 33.75 -6.42 -8.78
N LEU A 761 33.04 -7.54 -8.59
CA LEU A 761 32.11 -7.69 -7.48
C LEU A 761 32.79 -7.78 -6.11
N THR A 762 34.05 -8.23 -6.06
CA THR A 762 34.79 -8.37 -4.79
C THR A 762 35.73 -7.20 -4.49
N ALA A 763 36.06 -6.37 -5.50
CA ALA A 763 36.90 -5.20 -5.35
C ALA A 763 36.21 -4.04 -4.60
N ILE A 764 34.87 -3.97 -4.67
CA ILE A 764 34.07 -2.94 -4.01
C ILE A 764 33.61 -3.45 -2.64
N PRO A 765 33.94 -2.79 -1.52
CA PRO A 765 33.48 -3.20 -0.20
C PRO A 765 31.95 -3.09 -0.07
N LEU A 766 31.29 -4.07 0.56
CA LEU A 766 29.84 -4.02 0.76
C LEU A 766 29.36 -2.83 1.58
N GLY A 767 30.17 -2.32 2.51
CA GLY A 767 29.84 -1.12 3.31
C GLY A 767 29.96 0.21 2.56
N SER A 768 30.10 0.21 1.23
CA SER A 768 30.11 1.42 0.42
C SER A 768 28.68 1.95 0.24
N ALA A 769 28.49 3.26 0.37
CA ALA A 769 27.22 4.00 0.40
C ALA A 769 26.04 3.38 -0.41
N GLY A 770 25.20 2.57 0.23
CA GLY A 770 23.97 2.02 -0.36
C GLY A 770 24.18 1.03 -1.52
N ALA A 771 25.38 0.46 -1.65
CA ALA A 771 25.75 -0.37 -2.80
C ALA A 771 25.58 -1.87 -2.55
N ALA A 772 25.36 -2.28 -1.29
CA ALA A 772 25.33 -3.68 -0.89
C ALA A 772 24.23 -4.44 -1.63
N ASP A 773 23.03 -3.86 -1.75
CA ASP A 773 21.93 -4.53 -2.42
C ASP A 773 22.18 -4.76 -3.90
N VAL A 774 22.60 -3.72 -4.61
CA VAL A 774 22.85 -3.78 -6.06
C VAL A 774 23.97 -4.78 -6.36
N MET A 775 25.05 -4.77 -5.58
CA MET A 775 26.19 -5.68 -5.73
C MET A 775 25.79 -7.13 -5.46
N MET A 776 25.11 -7.39 -4.34
CA MET A 776 24.73 -8.76 -3.95
C MET A 776 23.60 -9.32 -4.83
N SER A 777 22.71 -8.44 -5.34
CA SER A 777 21.74 -8.77 -6.38
C SER A 777 22.44 -9.17 -7.68
N THR A 778 23.46 -8.42 -8.10
CA THR A 778 24.28 -8.71 -9.29
C THR A 778 25.05 -10.03 -9.14
N ALA A 779 25.65 -10.27 -7.98
CA ALA A 779 26.28 -11.55 -7.65
C ALA A 779 25.29 -12.72 -7.71
N SER A 780 24.05 -12.52 -7.23
CA SER A 780 22.98 -13.51 -7.34
C SER A 780 22.63 -13.81 -8.80
N SER A 781 22.44 -12.77 -9.63
CA SER A 781 22.15 -12.92 -11.06
C SER A 781 23.30 -13.60 -11.82
N PHE A 782 24.55 -13.28 -11.47
CA PHE A 782 25.72 -13.94 -12.04
C PHE A 782 25.73 -15.45 -11.75
N LEU A 783 25.55 -15.85 -10.48
CA LEU A 783 25.45 -17.27 -10.14
C LEU A 783 24.20 -17.90 -10.80
N ALA A 784 23.08 -17.18 -10.89
CA ALA A 784 21.88 -17.66 -11.58
C ALA A 784 22.14 -18.02 -13.05
N SER A 785 22.89 -17.18 -13.78
CA SER A 785 23.25 -17.44 -15.19
C SER A 785 24.05 -18.73 -15.41
N HIS A 786 24.80 -19.19 -14.38
CA HIS A 786 25.63 -20.38 -14.44
C HIS A 786 25.02 -21.60 -13.72
N GLN A 787 23.75 -21.56 -13.32
CA GLN A 787 23.09 -22.63 -12.56
C GLN A 787 23.05 -23.98 -13.30
N ARG A 788 23.10 -24.00 -14.63
CA ARG A 788 23.13 -25.24 -15.43
C ARG A 788 24.46 -25.98 -15.26
N ASN A 789 25.56 -25.25 -15.12
CA ASN A 789 26.90 -25.81 -14.93
C ASN A 789 27.62 -25.13 -13.74
N PRO A 790 27.18 -25.38 -12.49
CA PRO A 790 27.75 -24.71 -11.31
C PRO A 790 29.26 -24.91 -11.14
N GLY A 791 29.79 -26.03 -11.66
CA GLY A 791 31.23 -26.33 -11.61
C GLY A 791 32.11 -25.36 -12.41
N LYS A 792 31.57 -24.64 -13.39
CA LYS A 792 32.35 -23.65 -14.18
C LYS A 792 32.70 -22.38 -13.41
N VAL A 793 31.98 -22.09 -12.32
CA VAL A 793 32.14 -20.87 -11.50
C VAL A 793 32.40 -21.20 -10.03
N HIS A 794 33.04 -22.35 -9.78
CA HIS A 794 33.25 -22.84 -8.41
C HIS A 794 34.15 -21.89 -7.60
N GLU A 795 35.26 -21.43 -8.19
CA GLU A 795 36.21 -20.52 -7.54
C GLU A 795 35.58 -19.15 -7.29
N GLU A 796 34.86 -18.63 -8.27
CA GLU A 796 34.16 -17.35 -8.21
C GLU A 796 33.05 -17.34 -7.16
N ALA A 797 32.25 -18.41 -7.08
CA ALA A 797 31.23 -18.56 -6.04
C ALA A 797 31.86 -18.57 -4.63
N ALA A 798 32.99 -19.26 -4.47
CA ALA A 798 33.73 -19.26 -3.20
C ALA A 798 34.27 -17.86 -2.84
N LEU A 799 34.81 -17.12 -3.82
CA LEU A 799 35.27 -15.74 -3.61
C LEU A 799 34.14 -14.81 -3.16
N LEU A 800 32.94 -14.94 -3.75
CA LEU A 800 31.77 -14.14 -3.35
C LEU A 800 31.28 -14.49 -1.94
N PHE A 801 31.29 -15.77 -1.54
CA PHE A 801 30.98 -16.14 -0.16
C PHE A 801 32.02 -15.61 0.84
N ILE A 802 33.31 -15.65 0.48
CA ILE A 802 34.39 -15.07 1.28
C ILE A 802 34.23 -13.54 1.41
N HIS A 803 33.76 -12.88 0.35
CA HIS A 803 33.50 -11.44 0.39
C HIS A 803 32.40 -11.08 1.40
N VAL A 804 31.29 -11.82 1.43
CA VAL A 804 30.24 -11.66 2.45
C VAL A 804 30.78 -11.96 3.86
N TYR A 805 31.61 -12.99 4.01
CA TYR A 805 32.28 -13.31 5.27
C TYR A 805 33.09 -12.12 5.83
N TRP A 806 33.84 -11.42 4.99
CA TRP A 806 34.62 -10.28 5.46
C TRP A 806 33.74 -9.15 5.99
N ALA A 807 32.63 -8.86 5.33
CA ALA A 807 31.67 -7.86 5.80
C ALA A 807 31.06 -8.27 7.15
N PHE A 808 30.61 -9.52 7.28
CA PHE A 808 30.04 -10.04 8.52
C PHE A 808 31.05 -10.07 9.67
N SER A 809 32.29 -10.48 9.40
CA SER A 809 33.37 -10.48 10.40
C SER A 809 33.66 -9.08 10.93
N VAL A 810 33.66 -8.06 10.08
CA VAL A 810 33.90 -6.67 10.49
C VAL A 810 32.75 -6.15 11.36
N MET A 811 31.49 -6.44 11.00
CA MET A 811 30.32 -6.04 11.79
C MET A 811 30.25 -6.77 13.14
N MET A 812 30.65 -8.05 13.20
CA MET A 812 30.74 -8.79 14.46
C MET A 812 31.82 -8.25 15.39
N GLN A 813 32.95 -7.79 14.84
CA GLN A 813 34.05 -7.20 15.61
C GLN A 813 33.75 -5.77 16.05
N ASN A 814 32.92 -5.03 15.30
CA ASN A 814 32.56 -3.64 15.59
C ASN A 814 31.02 -3.47 15.57
N PRO A 815 30.30 -3.86 16.64
CA PRO A 815 28.84 -3.77 16.68
C PRO A 815 28.29 -2.35 16.50
N GLU A 816 29.06 -1.32 16.84
CA GLU A 816 28.70 0.10 16.65
C GLU A 816 28.59 0.49 15.17
N ASN A 817 29.26 -0.25 14.28
CA ASN A 817 29.25 -0.03 12.83
C ASN A 817 28.36 -1.05 12.09
N HIS A 818 27.37 -1.63 12.77
CA HIS A 818 26.44 -2.57 12.16
C HIS A 818 25.53 -1.86 11.15
N ASP A 819 25.63 -2.27 9.88
CA ASP A 819 24.79 -1.76 8.79
C ASP A 819 23.68 -2.77 8.47
N PRO A 820 22.39 -2.43 8.72
CA PRO A 820 21.26 -3.30 8.40
C PRO A 820 21.12 -3.62 6.90
N GLU A 821 21.52 -2.73 6.00
CA GLU A 821 21.44 -2.93 4.56
C GLU A 821 22.43 -4.02 4.11
N VAL A 822 23.70 -3.89 4.52
CA VAL A 822 24.76 -4.87 4.25
C VAL A 822 24.38 -6.24 4.80
N SER A 823 23.84 -6.25 6.01
CA SER A 823 23.35 -7.47 6.67
C SER A 823 22.23 -8.13 5.86
N ASN A 824 21.21 -7.35 5.48
CA ASN A 824 20.09 -7.84 4.69
C ASN A 824 20.52 -8.39 3.33
N SER A 825 21.28 -7.61 2.56
CA SER A 825 21.67 -7.98 1.20
C SER A 825 22.66 -9.14 1.15
N GLY A 826 23.59 -9.22 2.11
CA GLY A 826 24.49 -10.36 2.27
C GLY A 826 23.73 -11.65 2.59
N ILE A 827 22.78 -11.62 3.54
CA ILE A 827 21.96 -12.78 3.90
C ILE A 827 21.05 -13.19 2.73
N ALA A 828 20.44 -12.22 2.03
CA ALA A 828 19.58 -12.47 0.88
C ALA A 828 20.35 -13.17 -0.26
N PHE A 829 21.57 -12.72 -0.59
CA PHE A 829 22.42 -13.40 -1.57
C PHE A 829 22.76 -14.83 -1.18
N LEU A 830 23.18 -15.05 0.08
CA LEU A 830 23.46 -16.39 0.58
C LEU A 830 22.23 -17.29 0.41
N THR A 831 21.06 -16.79 0.79
CA THR A 831 19.78 -17.49 0.68
C THR A 831 19.47 -17.90 -0.75
N ARG A 832 19.57 -16.96 -1.71
CA ARG A 832 19.34 -17.23 -3.14
C ARG A 832 20.35 -18.21 -3.74
N SER A 833 21.56 -18.28 -3.18
CA SER A 833 22.64 -19.16 -3.67
C SER A 833 22.50 -20.61 -3.18
N LEU A 834 21.86 -20.84 -2.03
CA LEU A 834 21.75 -22.17 -1.40
C LEU A 834 21.23 -23.29 -2.32
N PRO A 835 20.16 -23.13 -3.12
CA PRO A 835 19.59 -24.25 -3.87
C PRO A 835 20.57 -25.00 -4.78
N LYS A 836 21.52 -24.29 -5.39
CA LYS A 836 22.50 -24.85 -6.35
C LYS A 836 23.95 -24.80 -5.86
N TYR A 837 24.29 -23.87 -4.97
CA TYR A 837 25.67 -23.61 -4.53
C TYR A 837 25.93 -23.97 -3.06
N HIS A 838 24.98 -24.58 -2.34
CA HIS A 838 25.19 -25.00 -0.94
C HIS A 838 26.43 -25.90 -0.78
N GLN A 839 26.74 -26.78 -1.73
CA GLN A 839 27.93 -27.65 -1.60
C GLN A 839 29.23 -26.86 -1.46
N ILE A 840 29.33 -25.73 -2.18
CA ILE A 840 30.50 -24.83 -2.12
C ILE A 840 30.51 -24.07 -0.80
N LEU A 841 29.37 -23.53 -0.36
CA LEU A 841 29.29 -22.82 0.93
C LEU A 841 29.67 -23.74 2.11
N PHE A 842 29.16 -24.98 2.13
CA PHE A 842 29.36 -25.92 3.22
C PHE A 842 30.76 -26.57 3.24
N THR A 843 31.57 -26.43 2.18
CA THR A 843 32.98 -26.87 2.16
C THR A 843 33.95 -25.80 2.66
N LEU A 844 33.50 -24.55 2.83
CA LEU A 844 34.29 -23.42 3.35
C LEU A 844 34.43 -23.47 4.89
N THR A 845 35.00 -24.56 5.40
CA THR A 845 35.25 -24.78 6.84
C THR A 845 36.62 -24.32 7.31
N SER A 846 37.45 -23.80 6.41
CA SER A 846 38.78 -23.26 6.71
C SER A 846 38.77 -21.73 6.85
N THR A 847 39.82 -21.19 7.45
CA THR A 847 40.04 -19.74 7.54
C THR A 847 40.62 -19.23 6.22
N PRO A 848 40.11 -18.11 5.67
CA PRO A 848 40.63 -17.59 4.41
C PRO A 848 42.03 -17.02 4.62
N ARG A 849 42.96 -17.34 3.72
CA ARG A 849 44.33 -16.79 3.74
C ARG A 849 44.29 -15.35 3.24
N SER A 850 44.51 -14.37 4.12
CA SER A 850 44.69 -12.97 3.73
C SER A 850 46.18 -12.62 3.71
N SER A 851 46.65 -11.98 2.64
CA SER A 851 48.00 -11.42 2.53
C SER A 851 48.16 -10.07 3.23
N ASN A 852 47.06 -9.40 3.62
CA ASN A 852 47.06 -7.99 4.04
C ASN A 852 46.42 -7.72 5.42
N ARG A 853 46.06 -8.72 6.23
CA ARG A 853 45.58 -8.52 7.61
C ARG A 853 46.19 -9.57 8.57
N PRO A 854 46.63 -9.20 9.78
CA PRO A 854 47.33 -10.09 10.69
C PRO A 854 46.49 -11.32 11.07
N THR A 855 47.15 -12.47 11.08
CA THR A 855 46.60 -13.84 11.03
C THR A 855 46.15 -14.43 12.36
N GLU A 856 46.00 -13.66 13.45
CA GLU A 856 45.93 -14.26 14.80
C GLU A 856 44.51 -14.52 15.35
N GLU A 857 43.40 -14.05 14.72
CA GLU A 857 42.04 -14.23 15.28
C GLU A 857 40.91 -14.50 14.25
N ALA A 858 41.20 -15.01 13.05
CA ALA A 858 40.14 -15.25 12.06
C ALA A 858 39.39 -16.58 12.31
N ALA A 859 38.08 -16.53 12.52
CA ALA A 859 37.22 -17.72 12.62
C ALA A 859 36.92 -18.34 11.23
N PRO A 860 36.56 -19.64 11.16
CA PRO A 860 36.16 -20.30 9.91
C PRO A 860 35.04 -19.57 9.15
N VAL A 861 35.08 -19.60 7.82
CA VAL A 861 34.14 -18.86 6.94
C VAL A 861 32.70 -19.23 7.23
N LEU A 862 32.36 -20.51 7.13
CA LEU A 862 31.00 -21.01 7.34
C LEU A 862 30.47 -20.70 8.74
N GLN A 863 31.28 -20.93 9.78
CA GLN A 863 30.88 -20.68 11.18
C GLN A 863 30.56 -19.21 11.41
N THR A 864 31.36 -18.31 10.86
CA THR A 864 31.15 -16.86 11.01
C THR A 864 29.86 -16.41 10.33
N ILE A 865 29.58 -16.94 9.13
CA ILE A 865 28.33 -16.67 8.41
C ILE A 865 27.12 -17.15 9.22
N LEU A 866 27.13 -18.40 9.70
CA LEU A 866 26.00 -18.97 10.44
C LEU A 866 25.78 -18.29 11.80
N ASN A 867 26.85 -17.93 12.51
CA ASN A 867 26.77 -17.14 13.74
C ASN A 867 26.15 -15.77 13.49
N PHE A 868 26.58 -15.07 12.44
CA PHE A 868 26.04 -13.77 12.07
C PHE A 868 24.54 -13.85 11.75
N VAL A 869 24.15 -14.80 10.89
CA VAL A 869 22.73 -14.97 10.51
C VAL A 869 21.87 -15.35 11.73
N SER A 870 22.40 -16.15 12.66
CA SER A 870 21.71 -16.48 13.93
C SER A 870 21.52 -15.25 14.82
N SER A 871 22.54 -14.38 14.89
CA SER A 871 22.45 -13.11 15.62
C SER A 871 21.43 -12.17 14.98
N ALA A 872 21.40 -12.07 13.64
CA ALA A 872 20.44 -11.26 12.90
C ALA A 872 18.98 -11.72 13.11
N LEU A 873 18.75 -13.04 13.19
CA LEU A 873 17.43 -13.60 13.54
C LEU A 873 16.96 -13.18 14.95
N GLY A 874 17.90 -12.97 15.88
CA GLY A 874 17.65 -12.49 17.23
C GLY A 874 17.66 -10.96 17.37
N GLY A 875 17.89 -10.21 16.28
CA GLY A 875 17.98 -8.76 16.28
C GLY A 875 16.63 -8.05 16.45
N ARG A 876 16.68 -6.70 16.54
CA ARG A 876 15.48 -5.84 16.57
C ARG A 876 15.12 -5.25 15.21
N GLU A 877 16.07 -5.28 14.27
CA GLU A 877 15.89 -4.72 12.92
C GLU A 877 15.09 -5.69 12.03
N PRO A 878 13.98 -5.25 11.41
CA PRO A 878 13.06 -6.15 10.71
C PRO A 878 13.64 -6.75 9.42
N LEU A 879 14.39 -5.98 8.62
CA LEU A 879 14.89 -6.46 7.32
C LEU A 879 15.93 -7.60 7.47
N PRO A 880 17.02 -7.45 8.26
CA PRO A 880 17.96 -8.55 8.47
C PRO A 880 17.31 -9.76 9.16
N LEU A 881 16.38 -9.55 10.09
CA LEU A 881 15.65 -10.62 10.76
C LEU A 881 14.82 -11.45 9.77
N ARG A 882 14.05 -10.79 8.88
CA ARG A 882 13.24 -11.47 7.87
C ARG A 882 14.09 -12.26 6.88
N SER A 883 15.21 -11.67 6.44
CA SER A 883 16.18 -12.35 5.56
C SER A 883 16.86 -13.53 6.27
N ALA A 884 17.21 -13.40 7.55
CA ALA A 884 17.75 -14.50 8.36
C ALA A 884 16.75 -15.64 8.54
N ALA A 885 15.46 -15.32 8.74
CA ALA A 885 14.41 -16.32 8.83
C ALA A 885 14.27 -17.10 7.51
N GLN A 886 14.29 -16.42 6.36
CA GLN A 886 14.27 -17.06 5.04
C GLN A 886 15.51 -17.94 4.81
N PHE A 887 16.71 -17.44 5.16
CA PHE A 887 17.94 -18.22 5.09
C PHE A 887 17.82 -19.54 5.86
N TRP A 888 17.38 -19.49 7.12
CA TRP A 888 17.23 -20.70 7.93
C TRP A 888 16.16 -21.64 7.39
N VAL A 889 15.04 -21.14 6.87
CA VAL A 889 14.05 -21.96 6.15
C VAL A 889 14.71 -22.67 4.97
N SER A 890 15.50 -21.97 4.15
CA SER A 890 16.22 -22.57 3.02
C SER A 890 17.22 -23.63 3.46
N VAL A 891 18.02 -23.38 4.50
CA VAL A 891 18.98 -24.35 5.06
C VAL A 891 18.26 -25.61 5.57
N LEU A 892 17.16 -25.45 6.31
CA LEU A 892 16.38 -26.57 6.88
C LEU A 892 15.63 -27.39 5.81
N THR A 893 15.51 -26.87 4.59
CA THR A 893 14.81 -27.51 3.46
C THR A 893 15.74 -28.08 2.39
N LEU A 894 17.07 -27.96 2.56
CA LEU A 894 18.04 -28.50 1.62
C LEU A 894 17.79 -30.01 1.36
N PRO A 895 17.90 -30.47 0.09
CA PRO A 895 17.58 -31.83 -0.30
C PRO A 895 18.50 -32.85 0.39
N ASN A 896 17.92 -33.94 0.89
CA ASN A 896 18.67 -35.12 1.33
C ASN A 896 19.22 -35.82 0.07
N GLY A 897 20.50 -35.62 -0.24
CA GLY A 897 21.06 -35.97 -1.54
C GLY A 897 20.82 -37.41 -2.01
N THR A 898 20.52 -37.56 -3.31
CA THR A 898 20.64 -38.80 -4.07
C THR A 898 22.10 -39.04 -4.51
N THR A 899 22.68 -40.12 -3.99
CA THR A 899 23.75 -40.98 -4.53
C THR A 899 25.12 -40.42 -5.01
N THR A 900 25.38 -39.11 -5.17
CA THR A 900 26.69 -38.67 -5.72
C THR A 900 27.66 -37.98 -4.75
N ASN A 901 27.23 -37.40 -3.61
CA ASN A 901 28.14 -36.76 -2.64
C ASN A 901 27.69 -36.99 -1.17
N HIS A 902 27.94 -38.18 -0.63
CA HIS A 902 27.57 -38.55 0.76
C HIS A 902 28.30 -37.72 1.84
N THR A 903 29.51 -37.22 1.58
CA THR A 903 30.32 -36.49 2.57
C THR A 903 29.76 -35.10 2.89
N VAL A 904 29.40 -34.31 1.88
CA VAL A 904 28.86 -32.95 2.04
C VAL A 904 27.47 -32.95 2.67
N THR A 905 26.63 -33.94 2.32
CA THR A 905 25.29 -34.13 2.91
C THR A 905 25.36 -34.46 4.42
N ASN A 906 26.42 -35.14 4.84
CA ASN A 906 26.65 -35.43 6.25
C ASN A 906 27.14 -34.19 7.02
N VAL A 907 27.97 -33.34 6.39
CA VAL A 907 28.45 -32.07 6.97
C VAL A 907 27.31 -31.08 7.17
N SER A 908 26.44 -30.88 6.17
CA SER A 908 25.30 -29.96 6.29
C SER A 908 24.33 -30.39 7.39
N ARG A 909 24.05 -31.70 7.52
CA ARG A 909 23.21 -32.22 8.60
C ARG A 909 23.86 -32.07 9.98
N ALA A 910 25.15 -32.38 10.11
CA ALA A 910 25.87 -32.23 11.38
C ALA A 910 25.83 -30.78 11.88
N ILE A 911 26.03 -29.82 10.99
CA ILE A 911 25.96 -28.38 11.30
C ILE A 911 24.54 -27.97 11.68
N ILE A 912 23.52 -28.44 10.97
CA ILE A 912 22.12 -28.13 11.33
C ILE A 912 21.81 -28.62 12.76
N HIS A 913 22.26 -29.82 13.14
CA HIS A 913 22.08 -30.33 14.50
C HIS A 913 22.83 -29.50 15.56
N GLU A 914 24.01 -28.97 15.23
CA GLU A 914 24.79 -28.10 16.13
C GLU A 914 24.07 -26.78 16.45
N TYR A 915 23.42 -26.17 15.45
CA TYR A 915 22.74 -24.87 15.60
C TYR A 915 21.29 -24.98 16.08
N LEU A 916 20.67 -26.16 16.00
CA LEU A 916 19.26 -26.37 16.34
C LEU A 916 18.87 -25.90 17.77
N PRO A 917 19.67 -26.14 18.83
CA PRO A 917 19.36 -25.63 20.17
C PRO A 917 19.35 -24.10 20.23
N SER A 918 20.33 -23.45 19.61
CA SER A 918 20.45 -21.98 19.58
C SER A 918 19.29 -21.35 18.84
N LEU A 919 18.88 -21.92 17.70
CA LEU A 919 17.74 -21.43 16.91
C LEU A 919 16.42 -21.55 17.69
N CYS A 920 16.19 -22.68 18.35
CA CYS A 920 15.02 -22.85 19.23
C CYS A 920 14.98 -21.77 20.33
N HIS A 921 16.14 -21.45 20.94
CA HIS A 921 16.23 -20.43 21.96
C HIS A 921 15.92 -19.02 21.42
N VAL A 922 16.54 -18.64 20.29
CA VAL A 922 16.27 -17.35 19.62
C VAL A 922 14.79 -17.21 19.24
N LEU A 923 14.20 -18.25 18.65
CA LEU A 923 12.79 -18.23 18.23
C LEU A 923 11.84 -18.08 19.43
N MET A 924 12.05 -18.84 20.51
CA MET A 924 11.19 -18.73 21.69
C MET A 924 11.35 -17.36 22.37
N THR A 925 12.58 -16.82 22.45
CA THR A 925 12.82 -15.49 23.01
C THR A 925 12.08 -14.40 22.22
N GLN A 926 12.10 -14.50 20.88
CA GLN A 926 11.41 -13.56 20.01
C GLN A 926 9.89 -13.70 20.08
N LEU A 927 9.37 -14.92 20.00
CA LEU A 927 7.93 -15.21 20.00
C LEU A 927 7.26 -15.05 21.38
N SER A 928 8.03 -15.07 22.48
CA SER A 928 7.56 -14.69 23.82
C SER A 928 7.46 -13.17 24.02
N GLY A 929 7.47 -12.39 22.94
CA GLY A 929 7.21 -10.95 22.98
C GLY A 929 8.45 -10.08 22.85
N SER A 930 9.54 -10.51 22.23
CA SER A 930 10.65 -9.59 21.89
C SER A 930 10.53 -9.00 20.48
N CYS A 931 9.85 -9.71 19.56
CA CYS A 931 9.65 -9.24 18.19
C CYS A 931 8.43 -8.31 18.05
N ALA A 932 8.36 -7.58 16.93
CA ALA A 932 7.17 -6.87 16.49
C ALA A 932 6.13 -7.85 15.92
N ARG A 933 4.84 -7.48 16.01
CA ARG A 933 3.73 -8.34 15.55
C ARG A 933 3.83 -8.72 14.06
N SER A 934 4.33 -7.80 13.22
CA SER A 934 4.56 -8.02 11.79
C SER A 934 5.55 -9.15 11.50
N ASP A 935 6.50 -9.42 12.40
CA ASP A 935 7.60 -10.37 12.16
C ASP A 935 7.28 -11.79 12.64
N ILE A 936 6.17 -11.98 13.37
CA ILE A 936 5.70 -13.28 13.85
C ILE A 936 5.57 -14.27 12.69
N ASN A 937 5.05 -13.82 11.55
CA ASN A 937 4.84 -14.70 10.38
C ASN A 937 6.16 -15.32 9.89
N HIS A 938 7.23 -14.52 9.81
CA HIS A 938 8.53 -14.97 9.30
C HIS A 938 9.23 -15.93 10.28
N LEU A 939 9.23 -15.59 11.58
CA LEU A 939 9.80 -16.46 12.62
C LEU A 939 9.01 -17.77 12.77
N CYS A 940 7.70 -17.72 12.58
CA CYS A 940 6.83 -18.89 12.60
C CYS A 940 7.17 -19.87 11.48
N GLU A 941 7.56 -19.41 10.28
CA GLU A 941 7.98 -20.31 9.20
C GLU A 941 9.22 -21.13 9.58
N VAL A 942 10.21 -20.54 10.26
CA VAL A 942 11.38 -21.27 10.77
C VAL A 942 10.94 -22.32 11.78
N LEU A 943 10.07 -21.94 12.73
CA LEU A 943 9.52 -22.86 13.74
C LEU A 943 8.74 -24.03 13.10
N LYS A 944 7.89 -23.75 12.11
CA LYS A 944 7.14 -24.78 11.36
C LYS A 944 8.10 -25.78 10.72
N LYS A 945 9.20 -25.32 10.09
CA LYS A 945 10.19 -26.22 9.49
C LYS A 945 10.93 -27.07 10.52
N ILE A 946 11.32 -26.49 11.66
CA ILE A 946 11.95 -27.23 12.76
C ILE A 946 11.00 -28.33 13.28
N VAL A 947 9.76 -27.98 13.61
CA VAL A 947 8.77 -28.93 14.14
C VAL A 947 8.44 -30.01 13.11
N PHE A 948 8.33 -29.67 11.82
CA PHE A 948 7.98 -30.65 10.79
C PHE A 948 9.13 -31.61 10.45
N LYS A 949 10.36 -31.11 10.29
CA LYS A 949 11.53 -31.90 9.85
C LYS A 949 12.28 -32.60 10.99
N PHE A 950 12.28 -32.02 12.19
CA PHE A 950 13.07 -32.49 13.35
C PHE A 950 12.20 -32.89 14.54
N GLN A 951 11.09 -33.60 14.28
CA GLN A 951 10.05 -33.92 15.28
C GLN A 951 10.59 -34.53 16.59
N GLY A 952 11.62 -35.39 16.52
CA GLY A 952 12.23 -36.04 17.69
C GLY A 952 13.08 -35.12 18.55
N GLU A 953 13.72 -34.12 17.95
CA GLU A 953 14.68 -33.23 18.62
C GLU A 953 14.10 -31.84 18.93
N ALA A 954 13.08 -31.40 18.19
CA ALA A 954 12.44 -30.11 18.40
C ALA A 954 11.82 -29.99 19.79
N ARG A 955 11.16 -31.06 20.27
CA ARG A 955 10.48 -31.07 21.58
C ARG A 955 11.44 -30.77 22.75
N PRO A 956 12.55 -31.52 22.97
CA PRO A 956 13.44 -31.24 24.09
C PRO A 956 14.09 -29.85 24.04
N TYR A 957 14.46 -29.36 22.84
CA TYR A 957 15.09 -28.04 22.71
C TYR A 957 14.11 -26.88 22.92
N LEU A 958 12.87 -26.98 22.43
CA LEU A 958 11.83 -25.97 22.69
C LEU A 958 11.43 -25.95 24.17
N THR A 959 11.32 -27.12 24.81
CA THR A 959 11.10 -27.24 26.26
C THR A 959 12.20 -26.51 27.05
N ALA A 960 13.47 -26.78 26.74
CA ALA A 960 14.60 -26.15 27.42
C ALA A 960 14.63 -24.62 27.19
N SER A 961 14.30 -24.18 25.98
CA SER A 961 14.25 -22.76 25.62
C SER A 961 13.16 -22.01 26.39
N LEU A 962 11.94 -22.55 26.44
CA LEU A 962 10.83 -21.95 27.18
C LEU A 962 11.06 -21.95 28.70
N ALA A 963 11.77 -22.95 29.24
CA ALA A 963 12.18 -22.98 30.65
C ALA A 963 13.19 -21.88 30.99
N SER A 964 14.08 -21.52 30.05
CA SER A 964 15.09 -20.45 30.24
C SER A 964 14.50 -19.03 30.25
N LEU A 965 13.28 -18.85 29.74
CA LEU A 965 12.60 -17.55 29.62
C LEU A 965 11.72 -17.19 30.82
N SER A 966 11.68 -18.03 31.85
CA SER A 966 10.87 -17.80 33.05
C SER A 966 11.53 -16.75 33.97
N GLY A 967 10.84 -15.65 34.25
CA GLY A 967 11.35 -14.58 35.11
C GLY A 967 11.39 -14.95 36.60
N PRO A 968 12.07 -14.15 37.46
CA PRO A 968 12.19 -14.43 38.90
C PRO A 968 10.84 -14.51 39.65
N LYS A 969 9.75 -13.96 39.10
CA LYS A 969 8.39 -14.04 39.67
C LYS A 969 7.64 -15.35 39.34
N GLU A 970 8.09 -16.15 38.37
CA GLU A 970 7.45 -17.43 37.99
C GLU A 970 8.06 -18.66 38.71
N GLN A 971 9.10 -18.47 39.54
CA GLN A 971 9.78 -19.56 40.26
C GLN A 971 8.96 -20.21 41.40
N ILE A 972 7.70 -19.82 41.60
CA ILE A 972 6.85 -20.35 42.67
C ILE A 972 6.24 -21.72 42.29
N SER A 973 6.24 -22.12 41.00
CA SER A 973 5.75 -23.44 40.58
C SER A 973 6.89 -24.43 40.29
N SER A 974 7.28 -25.20 41.32
CA SER A 974 8.17 -26.38 41.29
C SER A 974 9.59 -26.21 40.67
N PRO A 975 10.65 -26.76 41.29
CA PRO A 975 12.00 -26.62 40.78
C PRO A 975 12.16 -27.45 39.49
N GLY A 976 12.11 -26.77 38.34
CA GLY A 976 12.41 -27.33 37.01
C GLY A 976 11.22 -27.57 36.07
N GLY A 977 10.00 -27.14 36.42
CA GLY A 977 8.81 -27.27 35.55
C GLY A 977 8.49 -26.02 34.73
N LEU A 978 7.88 -26.19 33.55
CA LEU A 978 7.29 -25.10 32.79
C LEU A 978 5.98 -24.62 33.44
N SER A 979 5.58 -23.36 33.25
CA SER A 979 4.24 -22.92 33.63
C SER A 979 3.18 -23.66 32.81
N LYS A 980 1.99 -23.90 33.38
CA LYS A 980 0.89 -24.63 32.71
C LYS A 980 0.54 -24.02 31.34
N ASP A 981 0.65 -22.70 31.20
CA ASP A 981 0.37 -22.00 29.95
C ASP A 981 1.45 -22.23 28.88
N LYS A 982 2.73 -22.25 29.29
CA LYS A 982 3.86 -22.57 28.39
C LYS A 982 3.85 -24.04 27.97
N GLU A 983 3.46 -24.96 28.86
CA GLU A 983 3.28 -26.39 28.51
C GLU A 983 2.13 -26.60 27.50
N ARG A 984 1.00 -25.91 27.72
CA ARG A 984 -0.14 -25.94 26.81
C ARG A 984 0.23 -25.38 25.44
N PHE A 985 0.90 -24.23 25.39
CA PHE A 985 1.41 -23.64 24.15
C PHE A 985 2.31 -24.61 23.39
N LEU A 986 3.32 -25.20 24.06
CA LEU A 986 4.24 -26.14 23.44
C LEU A 986 3.52 -27.39 22.90
N ALA A 987 2.57 -27.95 23.66
CA ALA A 987 1.78 -29.09 23.20
C ALA A 987 0.96 -28.76 21.95
N MET A 988 0.37 -27.56 21.88
CA MET A 988 -0.39 -27.10 20.72
C MET A 988 0.51 -26.88 19.49
N VAL A 989 1.68 -26.27 19.66
CA VAL A 989 2.66 -26.05 18.56
C VAL A 989 3.19 -27.37 18.00
N ILE A 990 3.55 -28.33 18.86
CA ILE A 990 4.00 -29.66 18.43
C ILE A 990 2.84 -30.44 17.78
N GLY A 991 1.63 -30.34 18.35
CA GLY A 991 0.41 -30.96 17.83
C GLY A 991 0.00 -30.46 16.44
N ALA A 992 0.24 -29.18 16.16
CA ALA A 992 -0.02 -28.57 14.85
C ALA A 992 0.93 -29.05 13.75
N ARG A 993 2.06 -29.69 14.09
CA ARG A 993 3.05 -30.27 13.17
C ARG A 993 3.51 -29.34 12.03
N GLY A 994 3.54 -28.02 12.30
CA GLY A 994 3.92 -27.03 11.31
C GLY A 994 2.83 -26.66 10.28
N GLY A 995 1.56 -27.03 10.52
CA GLY A 995 0.41 -26.64 9.69
C GLY A 995 0.00 -25.17 9.86
N SER A 996 -1.05 -24.74 9.14
CA SER A 996 -1.58 -23.36 9.15
C SER A 996 -1.96 -22.88 10.56
N ALA A 997 -2.53 -23.77 11.38
CA ALA A 997 -2.91 -23.50 12.77
C ALA A 997 -1.75 -23.04 13.67
N THR A 998 -0.50 -23.42 13.34
CA THR A 998 0.71 -23.05 14.13
C THR A 998 0.83 -21.53 14.27
N GLN A 999 0.44 -20.78 13.25
CA GLN A 999 0.58 -19.33 13.21
C GLN A 999 -0.41 -18.62 14.15
N GLU A 1000 -1.65 -19.09 14.20
CA GLU A 1000 -2.68 -18.59 15.11
C GLU A 1000 -2.34 -18.92 16.59
N ILE A 1001 -1.82 -20.12 16.84
CA ILE A 1001 -1.34 -20.55 18.17
C ILE A 1001 -0.20 -19.63 18.64
N VAL A 1002 0.76 -19.32 17.76
CA VAL A 1002 1.88 -18.43 18.10
C VAL A 1002 1.41 -16.98 18.31
N ARG A 1003 0.47 -16.48 17.51
CA ARG A 1003 -0.07 -15.12 17.71
C ARG A 1003 -0.81 -14.99 19.03
N SER A 1004 -1.67 -15.95 19.37
CA SER A 1004 -2.40 -15.92 20.65
C SER A 1004 -1.45 -15.96 21.85
N TYR A 1005 -0.38 -16.77 21.77
CA TYR A 1005 0.68 -16.81 22.78
C TYR A 1005 1.49 -15.50 22.85
N TRP A 1006 1.82 -14.88 21.72
CA TRP A 1006 2.52 -13.60 21.71
C TRP A 1006 1.66 -12.48 22.34
N VAL A 1007 0.35 -12.46 22.07
CA VAL A 1007 -0.59 -11.50 22.67
C VAL A 1007 -0.68 -11.72 24.18
N SER A 1008 -0.74 -12.96 24.65
CA SER A 1008 -0.76 -13.24 26.09
C SER A 1008 0.53 -12.80 26.81
N CYS A 1009 1.68 -12.78 26.10
CA CYS A 1009 2.95 -12.29 26.65
C CYS A 1009 3.06 -10.74 26.68
N ARG A 1010 2.42 -10.02 25.75
CA ARG A 1010 2.52 -8.54 25.60
C ARG A 1010 1.35 -7.76 26.21
N GLY A 1011 0.17 -8.36 26.35
CA GLY A 1011 -1.05 -7.75 26.89
C GLY A 1011 -2.10 -7.40 25.84
N ALA A 1012 -3.37 -7.30 26.26
CA ALA A 1012 -4.56 -7.14 25.40
C ALA A 1012 -4.57 -5.86 24.54
N GLY A 1013 -3.83 -4.82 24.92
CA GLY A 1013 -3.70 -3.58 24.14
C GLY A 1013 -3.00 -3.75 22.77
N PHE A 1014 -2.42 -4.91 22.49
CA PHE A 1014 -1.80 -5.23 21.20
C PHE A 1014 -2.67 -6.15 20.31
N ALA A 1015 -3.95 -6.33 20.66
CA ALA A 1015 -4.88 -7.23 19.99
C ALA A 1015 -5.46 -6.72 18.66
N TYR A 1016 -5.21 -5.46 18.24
CA TYR A 1016 -5.78 -4.86 17.02
C TYR A 1016 -5.62 -5.75 15.79
N THR A 1017 -6.73 -6.17 15.15
CA THR A 1017 -6.74 -7.06 13.98
C THR A 1017 -6.02 -6.46 12.79
#